data_AF-A0A1S7LHS8-F1
#
_entry.id   AF-A0A1S7LHS8-F1
#
_cell.length_a   1.000
_cell.length_b   1.000
_cell.length_c   1.000
_cell.angle_alpha   90.00
_cell.angle_beta   90.00
_cell.angle_gamma   90.00
#
_symmetry.space_group_name_H-M   'P 1'
#
loop_
_entity.id
_entity.type
_entity.pdbx_description
1 polymer ?
#
loop_
_entity_poly.entity_id
_entity_poly.type
_entity_poly.pdbx_seq_one_letter_code
_entity_poly.pdbx_strand_id
1 'polypeptide(L)'
;MDLQQLYNQTMAAHQRGALSQAKVGYEKILAQDAHHLAAQQMLGALYYQLGEYDQAIHWLNRALHGEEDAGCLNNLGLTYEAKEEFQAAAHAYQQALKLEPDSVEVLSNLGNLQLKQGQFPEAEAAYLDALKASPQHAPTLTNLGYLYGLLKQWQKAEHCFGQVVKFAPRYLAVYSNWGSMAREQGRLEMAEKLYRHALSLDRTHRESLINLGNLLLQGKRFAEAQGVIVELLKVMPDDAKSYAKLDYVSRFLCDWPWVAQATDGLQQQLEQGNCRGVEPFSLLAMEQATLEQQQMVARGFGQLLCEHAPWISPQQMGAGAEEGKLRIGYLSRDMHEHPCMQLLIGVLREHDKQQFEIYGYRYGAPRDDAMSRRLLSHFTQLRDLHPLSDQQAAEQIAQDGVQILIDITGYTAESRQGILARRPAPVLVNWMGYAGTFGYAKLADYLLGDPIATPFAHQRYYSETLVHLKGSYLPNDNQREIGAKPSRVEAGLPAEGILFCCFNNSFKITPAMFARWCSLLKRVAGSWLWLPQMAEQAMSNLRQQAVTHGVDGQRILFAPRVEQNRDHLARLQLADIALDSFPYNSHATGCDILWAGVPLVARMGDTFASRVSASLLEALELPELIARSDEAYERLAYRLATDEAYRHAMRQKLVLKRQSAALFDTVGFTRHLEQQLQRIWQQQKRGERHPIGVSGEVRGVAVSSVKASTVQNPHAAISTQPTVRVLHSMARSGCTLISKCLASMEKVVLLSEVNPRHCAKYGVIDQAYHFHGLFSAHEMQQMGDTQRIPFVDAVKQVEARCRQQEKRLLLRDWSHIDFIGTPYVENPLFSLNIMQSLTPHLYGINTVSVRHPLDQWLSTRRLLDLKQVKLDQFLHGYRRFAELAAQVGFIHYEAFTADPDALLQQLCGALNLPFDSSYQQRWQHYDALTGDVKSTRGGQAITPLRRRAVEPALLAALRANADYMASLELLGYSDEEVKG
;
A
#
# COMPACT_ATOMS: atom_id res chain seq x y z
N MET A 1 56.17 13.82 -8.45
CA MET A 1 55.40 15.05 -8.23
C MET A 1 55.59 15.41 -6.78
N ASP A 2 55.92 16.66 -6.47
CA ASP A 2 56.07 17.09 -5.08
C ASP A 2 54.75 16.92 -4.32
N LEU A 3 54.81 16.57 -3.04
CA LEU A 3 53.65 16.26 -2.19
C LEU A 3 52.71 17.48 -2.11
N GLN A 4 53.27 18.69 -2.02
CA GLN A 4 52.50 19.94 -2.04
C GLN A 4 51.78 20.16 -3.37
N GLN A 5 52.41 19.80 -4.49
CA GLN A 5 51.81 19.92 -5.81
C GLN A 5 50.67 18.90 -5.98
N LEU A 6 50.81 17.68 -5.44
CA LEU A 6 49.75 16.68 -5.38
C LEU A 6 48.58 17.13 -4.51
N TYR A 7 48.85 17.72 -3.34
CA TYR A 7 47.83 18.27 -2.46
C TYR A 7 47.04 19.40 -3.15
N ASN A 8 47.71 20.37 -3.76
CA ASN A 8 47.05 21.47 -4.47
C ASN A 8 46.17 20.99 -5.64
N GLN A 9 46.64 19.99 -6.41
CA GLN A 9 45.83 19.39 -7.48
C GLN A 9 44.61 18.64 -6.94
N THR A 10 44.78 17.91 -5.83
CA THR A 10 43.70 17.17 -5.17
C THR A 10 42.66 18.13 -4.60
N MET A 11 43.09 19.21 -3.94
CA MET A 11 42.21 20.29 -3.46
C MET A 11 41.43 20.94 -4.61
N ALA A 12 42.08 21.22 -5.74
CA ALA A 12 41.40 21.78 -6.92
C ALA A 12 40.39 20.80 -7.54
N ALA A 13 40.62 19.49 -7.46
CA ALA A 13 39.63 18.48 -7.85
C ALA A 13 38.45 18.46 -6.87
N HIS A 14 38.73 18.52 -5.56
CA HIS A 14 37.73 18.55 -4.49
C HIS A 14 36.82 19.79 -4.62
N GLN A 15 37.41 20.99 -4.78
CA GLN A 15 36.69 22.25 -4.95
C GLN A 15 35.80 22.30 -6.21
N ARG A 16 36.14 21.54 -7.25
CA ARG A 16 35.33 21.41 -8.48
C ARG A 16 34.30 20.28 -8.42
N GLY A 17 34.16 19.61 -7.27
CA GLY A 17 33.19 18.54 -7.06
C GLY A 17 33.58 17.18 -7.65
N ALA A 18 34.83 17.00 -8.10
CA ALA A 18 35.31 15.71 -8.59
C ALA A 18 35.68 14.78 -7.43
N LEU A 19 34.68 14.40 -6.62
CA LEU A 19 34.87 13.73 -5.31
C LEU A 19 35.62 12.41 -5.42
N SER A 20 35.33 11.58 -6.43
CA SER A 20 36.07 10.31 -6.63
C SER A 20 37.55 10.54 -6.96
N GLN A 21 37.85 11.58 -7.74
CA GLN A 21 39.23 11.94 -8.06
C GLN A 21 39.96 12.51 -6.84
N ALA A 22 39.27 13.34 -6.05
CA ALA A 22 39.81 13.91 -4.83
C ALA A 22 40.07 12.83 -3.76
N LYS A 23 39.18 11.85 -3.60
CA LYS A 23 39.37 10.69 -2.70
C LYS A 23 40.68 9.97 -3.00
N VAL A 24 40.86 9.56 -4.26
CA VAL A 24 42.09 8.89 -4.73
C VAL A 24 43.33 9.78 -4.53
N GLY A 25 43.19 11.10 -4.71
CA GLY A 25 44.26 12.06 -4.49
C GLY A 25 44.71 12.12 -3.03
N TYR A 26 43.78 12.25 -2.09
CA TYR A 26 44.10 12.29 -0.66
C TYR A 26 44.65 10.95 -0.16
N GLU A 27 44.10 9.81 -0.60
CA GLU A 27 44.62 8.48 -0.27
C GLU A 27 46.07 8.31 -0.74
N LYS A 28 46.42 8.82 -1.92
CA LYS A 28 47.81 8.81 -2.42
C LYS A 28 48.75 9.68 -1.60
N ILE A 29 48.28 10.83 -1.10
CA ILE A 29 49.06 11.70 -0.21
C ILE A 29 49.31 10.96 1.10
N LEU A 30 48.28 10.35 1.67
CA LEU A 30 48.37 9.62 2.95
C LEU A 30 49.15 8.30 2.84
N ALA A 31 49.27 7.73 1.64
CA ALA A 31 50.17 6.60 1.39
C ALA A 31 51.66 7.02 1.36
N GLN A 32 51.95 8.28 1.02
CA GLN A 32 53.32 8.83 1.00
C GLN A 32 53.69 9.45 2.35
N ASP A 33 52.73 10.07 3.03
CA ASP A 33 52.85 10.60 4.38
C ASP A 33 51.57 10.34 5.17
N ALA A 34 51.60 9.29 5.98
CA ALA A 34 50.46 8.85 6.78
C ALA A 34 50.02 9.86 7.85
N HIS A 35 50.84 10.87 8.16
CA HIS A 35 50.59 11.89 9.18
C HIS A 35 50.30 13.28 8.59
N HIS A 36 50.08 13.38 7.28
CA HIS A 36 49.77 14.64 6.61
C HIS A 36 48.40 15.20 7.06
N LEU A 37 48.39 16.03 8.11
CA LEU A 37 47.19 16.52 8.80
C LEU A 37 46.16 17.14 7.86
N ALA A 38 46.57 18.04 6.97
CA ALA A 38 45.68 18.72 6.04
C ALA A 38 45.04 17.75 5.01
N ALA A 39 45.63 16.59 4.75
CA ALA A 39 45.06 15.58 3.86
C ALA A 39 44.08 14.67 4.63
N GLN A 40 44.37 14.35 5.89
CA GLN A 40 43.46 13.62 6.78
C GLN A 40 42.17 14.41 7.03
N GLN A 41 42.29 15.71 7.34
CA GLN A 41 41.13 16.60 7.55
C GLN A 41 40.26 16.70 6.29
N MET A 42 40.87 16.95 5.13
CA MET A 42 40.13 17.10 3.88
C MET A 42 39.54 15.78 3.38
N LEU A 43 40.18 14.64 3.64
CA LEU A 43 39.62 13.34 3.37
C LEU A 43 38.41 13.04 4.27
N GLY A 44 38.49 13.42 5.55
CA GLY A 44 37.35 13.36 6.47
C GLY A 44 36.14 14.17 5.98
N ALA A 45 36.38 15.43 5.57
CA ALA A 45 35.34 16.28 4.97
C ALA A 45 34.78 15.70 3.66
N LEU A 46 35.63 15.07 2.84
CA LEU A 46 35.20 14.41 1.61
C LEU A 46 34.30 13.20 1.89
N TYR A 47 34.65 12.37 2.88
CA TYR A 47 33.80 11.24 3.28
C TYR A 47 32.45 11.71 3.86
N TYR A 48 32.43 12.85 4.57
CA TYR A 48 31.18 13.48 4.99
C TYR A 48 30.31 13.86 3.78
N GLN A 49 30.90 14.50 2.76
CA GLN A 49 30.18 14.84 1.53
C GLN A 49 29.66 13.62 0.76
N LEU A 50 30.36 12.47 0.86
CA LEU A 50 29.93 11.20 0.28
C LEU A 50 28.87 10.46 1.12
N GLY A 51 28.54 10.95 2.32
CA GLY A 51 27.63 10.27 3.26
C GLY A 51 28.25 9.06 3.97
N GLU A 52 29.56 8.84 3.83
CA GLU A 52 30.30 7.75 4.49
C GLU A 52 30.76 8.22 5.89
N TYR A 53 29.81 8.47 6.79
CA TYR A 53 30.07 9.17 8.06
C TYR A 53 31.06 8.46 8.99
N ASP A 54 31.09 7.12 9.02
CA ASP A 54 32.05 6.38 9.85
C ASP A 54 33.49 6.57 9.37
N GLN A 55 33.69 6.67 8.05
CA GLN A 55 35.02 6.98 7.48
C GLN A 55 35.39 8.43 7.76
N ALA A 56 34.43 9.36 7.66
CA ALA A 56 34.66 10.75 8.03
C ALA A 56 35.12 10.88 9.48
N ILE A 57 34.42 10.25 10.43
CA ILE A 57 34.81 10.20 11.85
C ILE A 57 36.20 9.58 12.03
N HIS A 58 36.50 8.48 11.34
CA HIS A 58 37.82 7.84 11.41
C HIS A 58 38.95 8.80 11.04
N TRP A 59 38.84 9.47 9.89
CA TRP A 59 39.89 10.36 9.40
C TRP A 59 40.00 11.67 10.19
N LEU A 60 38.87 12.24 10.63
CA LEU A 60 38.86 13.43 11.48
C LEU A 60 39.48 13.15 12.85
N ASN A 61 39.18 12.00 13.46
CA ASN A 61 39.84 11.60 14.71
C ASN A 61 41.34 11.38 14.53
N ARG A 62 41.79 10.82 13.40
CA ARG A 62 43.24 10.68 13.13
C ARG A 62 43.95 12.02 13.01
N ALA A 63 43.31 13.02 12.38
CA ALA A 63 43.85 14.38 12.33
C ALA A 63 43.99 14.98 13.74
N LEU A 64 43.00 14.77 14.62
CA LEU A 64 43.01 15.27 16.00
C LEU A 64 44.02 14.57 16.93
N HIS A 65 44.54 13.38 16.56
CA HIS A 65 45.62 12.74 17.33
C HIS A 65 46.98 13.46 17.18
N GLY A 66 47.15 14.27 16.13
CA GLY A 66 48.38 15.03 15.90
C GLY A 66 48.37 16.42 16.55
N GLU A 67 47.27 17.15 16.41
CA GLU A 67 47.07 18.49 16.95
C GLU A 67 45.58 18.77 17.12
N GLU A 68 45.18 19.40 18.25
CA GLU A 68 43.81 19.85 18.43
C GLU A 68 43.53 21.06 17.53
N ASP A 69 42.53 20.95 16.65
CA ASP A 69 42.17 21.97 15.66
C ASP A 69 40.67 22.23 15.67
N ALA A 70 40.28 23.51 15.77
CA ALA A 70 38.88 23.92 15.88
C ALA A 70 38.09 23.57 14.61
N GLY A 71 38.68 23.72 13.42
CA GLY A 71 38.04 23.38 12.15
C GLY A 71 37.77 21.87 12.00
N CYS A 72 38.73 21.04 12.42
CA CYS A 72 38.57 19.59 12.44
C CYS A 72 37.50 19.13 13.45
N LEU A 73 37.45 19.73 14.65
CA LEU A 73 36.41 19.49 15.65
C LEU A 73 35.02 19.94 15.16
N ASN A 74 34.94 21.05 14.43
CA ASN A 74 33.69 21.51 13.79
C ASN A 74 33.17 20.48 12.76
N ASN A 75 34.05 20.00 11.88
CA ASN A 75 33.70 18.96 10.90
C ASN A 75 33.32 17.64 11.57
N LEU A 76 33.95 17.29 12.68
CA LEU A 76 33.59 16.12 13.48
C LEU A 76 32.19 16.29 14.09
N GLY A 77 31.88 17.47 14.62
CA GLY A 77 30.55 17.84 15.10
C GLY A 77 29.47 17.71 14.03
N LEU A 78 29.72 18.26 12.84
CA LEU A 78 28.82 18.13 11.68
C LEU A 78 28.60 16.66 11.28
N THR A 79 29.64 15.85 11.35
CA THR A 79 29.57 14.42 11.01
C THR A 79 28.76 13.62 12.04
N TYR A 80 28.96 13.87 13.33
CA TYR A 80 28.12 13.27 14.38
C TYR A 80 26.67 13.71 14.30
N GLU A 81 26.43 14.98 13.96
CA GLU A 81 25.08 15.51 13.74
C GLU A 81 24.37 14.79 12.58
N ALA A 82 25.07 14.53 11.48
CA ALA A 82 24.51 13.78 10.34
C ALA A 82 24.21 12.30 10.67
N LYS A 83 24.87 11.73 11.69
CA LYS A 83 24.57 10.40 12.26
C LYS A 83 23.50 10.41 13.35
N GLU A 84 22.93 11.58 13.67
CA GLU A 84 22.01 11.77 14.79
C GLU A 84 22.63 11.46 16.18
N GLU A 85 23.97 11.43 16.26
CA GLU A 85 24.74 11.26 17.51
C GLU A 85 24.89 12.62 18.22
N PHE A 86 23.76 13.22 18.61
CA PHE A 86 23.73 14.64 18.98
C PHE A 86 24.58 15.00 20.21
N GLN A 87 24.78 14.07 21.16
CA GLN A 87 25.65 14.31 22.31
C GLN A 87 27.12 14.40 21.89
N ALA A 88 27.57 13.54 20.98
CA ALA A 88 28.92 13.58 20.44
C ALA A 88 29.13 14.84 19.60
N ALA A 89 28.11 15.25 18.81
CA ALA A 89 28.14 16.49 18.05
C ALA A 89 28.30 17.72 18.96
N ALA A 90 27.47 17.82 20.02
CA ALA A 90 27.54 18.90 20.98
C ALA A 90 28.91 18.94 21.69
N HIS A 91 29.46 17.78 22.05
CA HIS A 91 30.77 17.69 22.67
C HIS A 91 31.89 18.20 21.73
N ALA A 92 31.87 17.79 20.46
CA ALA A 92 32.84 18.23 19.47
C ALA A 92 32.77 19.76 19.24
N TYR A 93 31.57 20.32 19.09
CA TYR A 93 31.39 21.77 18.99
C TYR A 93 31.88 22.52 20.25
N GLN A 94 31.60 22.00 21.44
CA GLN A 94 32.09 22.59 22.69
C GLN A 94 33.62 22.55 22.80
N GLN A 95 34.27 21.48 22.32
CA GLN A 95 35.72 21.42 22.26
C GLN A 95 36.28 22.44 21.27
N ALA A 96 35.67 22.57 20.08
CA ALA A 96 36.07 23.58 19.10
C ALA A 96 35.98 25.01 19.69
N LEU A 97 34.91 25.32 20.44
CA LEU A 97 34.74 26.63 21.11
C LEU A 97 35.70 26.86 22.28
N LYS A 98 36.31 25.82 22.86
CA LYS A 98 37.38 26.02 23.85
C LYS A 98 38.67 26.52 23.20
N LEU A 99 38.92 26.10 21.96
CA LEU A 99 40.08 26.55 21.17
C LEU A 99 39.82 27.91 20.54
N GLU A 100 38.62 28.10 19.97
CA GLU A 100 38.20 29.35 19.32
C GLU A 100 36.82 29.80 19.83
N PRO A 101 36.77 30.56 20.95
CA PRO A 101 35.50 30.97 21.58
C PRO A 101 34.56 31.79 20.68
N ASP A 102 35.12 32.59 19.78
CA ASP A 102 34.36 33.51 18.91
C ASP A 102 34.16 32.93 17.49
N SER A 103 34.34 31.62 17.29
CA SER A 103 34.20 30.98 15.98
C SER A 103 32.74 31.00 15.51
N VAL A 104 32.45 31.90 14.57
CA VAL A 104 31.10 32.16 14.02
C VAL A 104 30.49 30.88 13.42
N GLU A 105 31.28 30.08 12.71
CA GLU A 105 30.80 28.83 12.08
C GLU A 105 30.41 27.80 13.14
N VAL A 106 31.23 27.61 14.17
CA VAL A 106 30.98 26.64 15.24
C VAL A 106 29.79 27.05 16.09
N LEU A 107 29.70 28.32 16.48
CA LEU A 107 28.55 28.86 17.22
C LEU A 107 27.25 28.72 16.40
N SER A 108 27.30 28.98 15.10
CA SER A 108 26.14 28.80 14.22
C SER A 108 25.74 27.33 14.07
N ASN A 109 26.70 26.41 13.99
CA ASN A 109 26.43 24.97 13.90
C ASN A 109 25.90 24.40 15.22
N LEU A 110 26.43 24.86 16.36
CA LEU A 110 25.90 24.52 17.67
C LEU A 110 24.46 25.00 17.83
N GLY A 111 24.15 26.23 17.39
CA GLY A 111 22.78 26.75 17.37
C GLY A 111 21.86 25.91 16.49
N ASN A 112 22.32 25.43 15.33
CA ASN A 112 21.54 24.53 14.46
C ASN A 112 21.25 23.19 15.16
N LEU A 113 22.24 22.62 15.85
CA LEU A 113 22.08 21.38 16.62
C LEU A 113 21.06 21.55 17.76
N GLN A 114 21.17 22.64 18.53
CA GLN A 114 20.24 22.96 19.62
C GLN A 114 18.83 23.20 19.09
N LEU A 115 18.70 23.88 17.94
CA LEU A 115 17.43 24.06 17.25
C LEU A 115 16.79 22.71 16.90
N LYS A 116 17.56 21.76 16.35
CA LYS A 116 17.08 20.40 16.03
C LYS A 116 16.63 19.63 17.28
N GLN A 117 17.28 19.88 18.42
CA GLN A 117 16.91 19.28 19.71
C GLN A 117 15.73 19.99 20.41
N GLY A 118 15.18 21.06 19.84
CA GLY A 118 14.11 21.85 20.45
C GLY A 118 14.56 22.75 21.61
N GLN A 119 15.87 22.94 21.79
CA GLN A 119 16.49 23.82 22.79
C GLN A 119 16.52 25.25 22.24
N PHE A 120 15.34 25.86 22.11
CA PHE A 120 15.18 27.16 21.45
C PHE A 120 15.93 28.31 22.15
N PRO A 121 15.91 28.45 23.49
CA PRO A 121 16.66 29.51 24.17
C PRO A 121 18.17 29.40 23.97
N GLU A 122 18.72 28.19 24.03
CA GLU A 122 20.14 27.92 23.83
C GLU A 122 20.55 28.19 22.39
N ALA A 123 19.72 27.77 21.42
CA ALA A 123 19.94 28.06 20.00
C ALA A 123 19.95 29.56 19.73
N GLU A 124 19.00 30.31 20.30
CA GLU A 124 18.97 31.77 20.19
C GLU A 124 20.25 32.40 20.75
N ALA A 125 20.70 31.97 21.93
CA ALA A 125 21.93 32.47 22.53
C ALA A 125 23.15 32.21 21.65
N ALA A 126 23.32 30.98 21.13
CA ALA A 126 24.43 30.61 20.25
C ALA A 126 24.45 31.44 18.96
N TYR A 127 23.27 31.65 18.33
CA TYR A 127 23.17 32.51 17.15
C TYR A 127 23.49 33.97 17.46
N LEU A 128 23.02 34.51 18.58
CA LEU A 128 23.33 35.89 18.98
C LEU A 128 24.81 36.07 19.28
N ASP A 129 25.47 35.09 19.90
CA ASP A 129 26.91 35.12 20.15
C ASP A 129 27.71 35.09 18.84
N ALA A 130 27.32 34.24 17.88
CA ALA A 130 27.89 34.23 16.53
C ALA A 130 27.75 35.60 15.83
N LEU A 131 26.60 36.27 16.00
CA LEU A 131 26.33 37.58 15.40
C LEU A 131 27.01 38.75 16.14
N LYS A 132 27.44 38.58 17.39
CA LYS A 132 28.32 39.57 18.06
C LYS A 132 29.69 39.58 17.38
N ALA A 133 30.22 38.41 17.06
CA ALA A 133 31.50 38.26 16.36
C ALA A 133 31.40 38.68 14.88
N SER A 134 30.31 38.34 14.20
CA SER A 134 30.07 38.74 12.80
C SER A 134 28.61 39.17 12.56
N PRO A 135 28.31 40.48 12.71
CA PRO A 135 26.94 41.00 12.58
C PRO A 135 26.28 40.83 11.20
N GLN A 136 27.07 40.59 10.16
CA GLN A 136 26.58 40.40 8.78
C GLN A 136 26.76 38.96 8.29
N HIS A 137 26.79 37.99 9.19
CA HIS A 137 26.86 36.57 8.81
C HIS A 137 25.50 36.06 8.31
N ALA A 138 25.33 36.02 6.98
CA ALA A 138 24.07 35.65 6.33
C ALA A 138 23.49 34.27 6.74
N PRO A 139 24.28 33.20 6.87
CA PRO A 139 23.77 31.91 7.35
C PRO A 139 23.15 32.00 8.74
N THR A 140 23.85 32.60 9.71
CA THR A 140 23.34 32.73 11.09
C THR A 140 22.11 33.62 11.18
N LEU A 141 22.08 34.77 10.49
CA LEU A 141 20.87 35.61 10.45
C LEU A 141 19.67 34.86 9.85
N THR A 142 19.91 34.05 8.81
CA THR A 142 18.85 33.25 8.19
C THR A 142 18.34 32.15 9.13
N ASN A 143 19.23 31.48 9.87
CA ASN A 143 18.85 30.43 10.82
C ASN A 143 18.17 31.01 12.07
N LEU A 144 18.63 32.16 12.57
CA LEU A 144 17.96 32.92 13.64
C LEU A 144 16.58 33.40 13.19
N GLY A 145 16.46 33.91 11.96
CA GLY A 145 15.18 34.28 11.38
C GLY A 145 14.21 33.08 11.28
N TYR A 146 14.72 31.91 10.91
CA TYR A 146 13.95 30.66 10.90
C TYR A 146 13.51 30.23 12.31
N LEU A 147 14.40 30.28 13.32
CA LEU A 147 14.06 30.04 14.73
C LEU A 147 12.94 30.98 15.21
N TYR A 148 13.05 32.28 14.94
CA TYR A 148 11.98 33.23 15.27
C TYR A 148 10.67 32.92 14.54
N GLY A 149 10.74 32.42 13.31
CA GLY A 149 9.59 31.90 12.57
C GLY A 149 8.89 30.76 13.30
N LEU A 150 9.63 29.75 13.77
CA LEU A 150 9.09 28.62 14.53
C LEU A 150 8.43 29.07 15.85
N LEU A 151 9.03 30.07 16.51
CA LEU A 151 8.48 30.70 17.71
C LEU A 151 7.32 31.69 17.43
N LYS A 152 6.91 31.83 16.17
CA LYS A 152 5.88 32.79 15.71
C LYS A 152 6.19 34.25 16.04
N GLN A 153 7.46 34.59 16.25
CA GLN A 153 7.96 35.95 16.47
C GLN A 153 8.21 36.63 15.12
N TRP A 154 7.14 36.84 14.37
CA TRP A 154 7.16 37.22 12.96
C TRP A 154 7.99 38.46 12.65
N GLN A 155 7.91 39.50 13.49
CA GLN A 155 8.64 40.75 13.28
C GLN A 155 10.15 40.56 13.43
N LYS A 156 10.60 39.74 14.38
CA LYS A 156 12.03 39.44 14.55
C LYS A 156 12.56 38.59 13.38
N ALA A 157 11.77 37.62 12.93
CA ALA A 157 12.11 36.81 11.77
C ALA A 157 12.30 37.67 10.51
N GLU A 158 11.33 38.54 10.21
CA GLU A 158 11.42 39.47 9.09
C GLU A 158 12.58 40.46 9.21
N HIS A 159 12.90 40.92 10.43
CA HIS A 159 14.06 41.76 10.64
C HIS A 159 15.36 41.06 10.22
N CYS A 160 15.54 39.80 10.67
CA CYS A 160 16.72 39.01 10.33
C CYS A 160 16.81 38.76 8.81
N PHE A 161 15.72 38.31 8.18
CA PHE A 161 15.67 38.09 6.73
C PHE A 161 15.90 39.39 5.94
N GLY A 162 15.29 40.49 6.37
CA GLY A 162 15.44 41.80 5.76
C GLY A 162 16.86 42.36 5.87
N GLN A 163 17.61 42.05 6.94
CA GLN A 163 19.03 42.40 7.02
C GLN A 163 19.83 41.65 5.95
N VAL A 164 19.67 40.33 5.83
CA VAL A 164 20.38 39.51 4.84
C VAL A 164 20.12 40.00 3.41
N VAL A 165 18.86 40.28 3.07
CA VAL A 165 18.50 40.78 1.72
C VAL A 165 19.16 42.13 1.40
N LYS A 166 19.42 42.99 2.41
CA LYS A 166 20.07 44.29 2.19
C LYS A 166 21.56 44.18 1.84
N PHE A 167 22.32 43.33 2.54
CA PHE A 167 23.77 43.23 2.32
C PHE A 167 24.19 42.06 1.43
N ALA A 168 23.36 41.01 1.32
CA ALA A 168 23.60 39.82 0.51
C ALA A 168 22.34 39.45 -0.32
N PRO A 169 21.93 40.29 -1.29
CA PRO A 169 20.70 40.10 -2.07
C PRO A 169 20.70 38.86 -2.99
N ARG A 170 21.82 38.15 -3.10
CA ARG A 170 21.93 36.90 -3.86
C ARG A 170 22.03 35.66 -2.97
N TYR A 171 21.89 35.81 -1.65
CA TYR A 171 21.94 34.70 -0.71
C TYR A 171 20.64 33.89 -0.78
N LEU A 172 20.63 32.79 -1.52
CA LEU A 172 19.41 32.07 -1.88
C LEU A 172 18.60 31.55 -0.68
N ALA A 173 19.26 31.04 0.36
CA ALA A 173 18.60 30.38 1.48
C ALA A 173 17.64 31.31 2.24
N VAL A 174 17.89 32.63 2.26
CA VAL A 174 16.98 33.58 2.91
C VAL A 174 15.62 33.63 2.24
N TYR A 175 15.58 33.60 0.90
CA TYR A 175 14.34 33.67 0.14
C TYR A 175 13.53 32.38 0.30
N SER A 176 14.20 31.22 0.30
CA SER A 176 13.53 29.94 0.53
C SER A 176 12.93 29.86 1.94
N ASN A 177 13.71 30.21 2.98
CA ASN A 177 13.25 30.14 4.37
C ASN A 177 12.19 31.20 4.68
N TRP A 178 12.35 32.42 4.17
CA TRP A 178 11.32 33.46 4.31
C TRP A 178 10.04 33.08 3.56
N GLY A 179 10.15 32.42 2.40
CA GLY A 179 9.00 31.87 1.67
C GLY A 179 8.24 30.83 2.50
N SER A 180 8.95 29.90 3.14
CA SER A 180 8.37 28.89 4.04
C SER A 180 7.61 29.55 5.20
N MET A 181 8.23 30.53 5.84
CA MET A 181 7.60 31.29 6.93
C MET A 181 6.39 32.10 6.44
N ALA A 182 6.47 32.72 5.26
CA ALA A 182 5.36 33.51 4.70
C ALA A 182 4.16 32.60 4.41
N ARG A 183 4.39 31.38 3.92
CA ARG A 183 3.35 30.37 3.72
C ARG A 183 2.69 29.97 5.04
N GLU A 184 3.46 29.73 6.10
CA GLU A 184 2.92 29.40 7.43
C GLU A 184 2.07 30.51 8.04
N GLN A 185 2.38 31.78 7.73
CA GLN A 185 1.56 32.93 8.10
C GLN A 185 0.32 33.12 7.22
N GLY A 186 0.12 32.28 6.20
CA GLY A 186 -0.96 32.44 5.22
C GLY A 186 -0.74 33.55 4.19
N ARG A 187 0.46 34.15 4.11
CA ARG A 187 0.84 35.15 3.09
C ARG A 187 1.30 34.46 1.81
N LEU A 188 0.37 33.79 1.14
CA LEU A 188 0.64 32.88 0.01
C LEU A 188 1.27 33.60 -1.19
N GLU A 189 0.82 34.81 -1.53
CA GLU A 189 1.36 35.58 -2.65
C GLU A 189 2.82 35.99 -2.41
N MET A 190 3.14 36.31 -1.15
CA MET A 190 4.51 36.64 -0.75
C MET A 190 5.40 35.41 -0.80
N ALA A 191 4.91 34.27 -0.29
CA ALA A 191 5.63 33.00 -0.35
C ALA A 191 5.97 32.61 -1.80
N GLU A 192 5.00 32.72 -2.72
CA GLU A 192 5.24 32.45 -4.14
C GLU A 192 6.32 33.37 -4.73
N LYS A 193 6.25 34.67 -4.49
CA LYS A 193 7.25 35.63 -4.97
C LYS A 193 8.65 35.28 -4.47
N LEU A 194 8.78 34.91 -3.20
CA LEU A 194 10.04 34.54 -2.58
C LEU A 194 10.61 33.23 -3.17
N TYR A 195 9.78 32.19 -3.34
CA TYR A 195 10.23 30.95 -3.99
C TYR A 195 10.64 31.16 -5.44
N ARG A 196 9.87 31.94 -6.21
CA ARG A 196 10.24 32.27 -7.60
C ARG A 196 11.52 33.10 -7.66
N HIS A 197 11.76 33.97 -6.69
CA HIS A 197 13.02 34.69 -6.61
C HIS A 197 14.20 33.76 -6.29
N ALA A 198 14.05 32.83 -5.34
CA ALA A 198 15.04 31.80 -5.08
C ALA A 198 15.35 30.98 -6.35
N LEU A 199 14.32 30.59 -7.10
CA LEU A 199 14.47 29.86 -8.37
C LEU A 199 15.04 30.69 -9.52
N SER A 200 14.97 32.02 -9.43
CA SER A 200 15.65 32.92 -10.37
C SER A 200 17.16 32.99 -10.11
N LEU A 201 17.58 32.77 -8.86
CA LEU A 201 18.99 32.69 -8.45
C LEU A 201 19.58 31.31 -8.78
N ASP A 202 18.83 30.24 -8.54
CA ASP A 202 19.16 28.86 -8.93
C ASP A 202 17.89 28.09 -9.32
N ARG A 203 17.77 27.76 -10.61
CA ARG A 203 16.61 27.05 -11.17
C ARG A 203 16.50 25.59 -10.70
N THR A 204 17.58 25.03 -10.16
CA THR A 204 17.67 23.64 -9.71
C THR A 204 17.51 23.48 -8.20
N HIS A 205 17.24 24.57 -7.48
CA HIS A 205 17.11 24.55 -6.03
C HIS A 205 15.88 23.73 -5.57
N ARG A 206 16.15 22.53 -5.04
CA ARG A 206 15.17 21.48 -4.76
C ARG A 206 14.07 21.93 -3.80
N GLU A 207 14.44 22.53 -2.68
CA GLU A 207 13.51 22.93 -1.62
C GLU A 207 12.53 23.99 -2.11
N SER A 208 12.99 24.94 -2.93
CA SER A 208 12.11 25.95 -3.53
C SER A 208 11.20 25.36 -4.61
N LEU A 209 11.66 24.40 -5.41
CA LEU A 209 10.80 23.68 -6.37
C LEU A 209 9.69 22.89 -5.64
N ILE A 210 10.06 22.14 -4.58
CA ILE A 210 9.10 21.39 -3.76
C ILE A 210 8.06 22.34 -3.14
N ASN A 211 8.52 23.41 -2.50
CA ASN A 211 7.63 24.33 -1.79
C ASN A 211 6.73 25.13 -2.74
N LEU A 212 7.24 25.57 -3.89
CA LEU A 212 6.43 26.23 -4.91
C LEU A 212 5.42 25.25 -5.52
N GLY A 213 5.82 24.03 -5.85
CA GLY A 213 4.93 22.99 -6.38
C GLY A 213 3.77 22.68 -5.41
N ASN A 214 4.07 22.52 -4.12
CA ASN A 214 3.06 22.32 -3.08
C ASN A 214 2.12 23.52 -2.91
N LEU A 215 2.65 24.74 -2.97
CA LEU A 215 1.85 25.96 -2.88
C LEU A 215 0.88 26.09 -4.07
N LEU A 216 1.35 25.82 -5.28
CA LEU A 216 0.53 25.84 -6.49
C LEU A 216 -0.55 24.75 -6.48
N LEU A 217 -0.21 23.56 -5.97
CA LEU A 217 -1.16 22.47 -5.72
C LEU A 217 -2.27 22.89 -4.75
N GLN A 218 -1.91 23.51 -3.61
CA GLN A 218 -2.86 24.02 -2.62
C GLN A 218 -3.79 25.09 -3.24
N GLY A 219 -3.24 25.95 -4.10
CA GLY A 219 -3.99 26.94 -4.88
C GLY A 219 -4.75 26.37 -6.08
N LYS A 220 -4.72 25.05 -6.33
CA LYS A 220 -5.32 24.36 -7.49
C LYS A 220 -4.86 24.91 -8.85
N ARG A 221 -3.67 25.52 -8.91
CA ARG A 221 -3.01 26.01 -10.13
C ARG A 221 -2.25 24.87 -10.82
N PHE A 222 -3.00 23.86 -11.24
CA PHE A 222 -2.45 22.57 -11.69
C PHE A 222 -1.47 22.68 -12.86
N ALA A 223 -1.73 23.56 -13.83
CA ALA A 223 -0.87 23.75 -15.00
C ALA A 223 0.54 24.24 -14.61
N GLU A 224 0.60 25.25 -13.74
CA GLU A 224 1.88 25.77 -13.24
C GLU A 224 2.57 24.77 -12.31
N ALA A 225 1.80 24.06 -11.47
CA ALA A 225 2.34 23.01 -10.61
C ALA A 225 2.98 21.89 -11.44
N GLN A 226 2.34 21.44 -12.53
CA GLN A 226 2.89 20.43 -13.45
C GLN A 226 4.26 20.87 -13.97
N GLY A 227 4.39 22.11 -14.46
CA GLY A 227 5.68 22.64 -14.93
C GLY A 227 6.77 22.63 -13.86
N VAL A 228 6.45 23.05 -12.63
CA VAL A 228 7.41 23.06 -11.51
C VAL A 228 7.82 21.65 -11.09
N ILE A 229 6.87 20.70 -11.05
CA ILE A 229 7.14 19.30 -10.70
C ILE A 229 8.00 18.61 -11.76
N VAL A 230 7.81 18.94 -13.04
CA VAL A 230 8.65 18.43 -14.13
C VAL A 230 10.10 18.92 -13.97
N GLU A 231 10.33 20.19 -13.63
CA GLU A 231 11.69 20.67 -13.32
C GLU A 231 12.27 19.99 -12.07
N LEU A 232 11.46 19.74 -11.05
CA LEU A 232 11.88 19.00 -9.85
C LEU A 232 12.35 17.57 -10.20
N LEU A 233 11.63 16.85 -11.06
CA LEU A 233 11.98 15.50 -11.47
C LEU A 233 13.26 15.44 -12.33
N LYS A 234 13.68 16.54 -12.98
CA LYS A 234 15.00 16.61 -13.62
C LYS A 234 16.14 16.62 -12.59
N VAL A 235 15.89 17.18 -11.41
CA VAL A 235 16.85 17.25 -10.30
C VAL A 235 16.76 16.01 -9.39
N MET A 236 15.56 15.44 -9.27
CA MET A 236 15.26 14.28 -8.41
C MET A 236 14.53 13.18 -9.22
N PRO A 237 15.21 12.50 -10.15
CA PRO A 237 14.59 11.53 -11.06
C PRO A 237 14.07 10.27 -10.36
N ASP A 238 14.51 10.01 -9.13
CA ASP A 238 14.12 8.85 -8.32
C ASP A 238 13.08 9.19 -7.22
N ASP A 239 12.50 10.41 -7.23
CA ASP A 239 11.53 10.81 -6.20
C ASP A 239 10.10 10.36 -6.54
N ALA A 240 9.72 9.20 -6.01
CA ALA A 240 8.37 8.63 -6.15
C ALA A 240 7.25 9.61 -5.77
N LYS A 241 7.47 10.48 -4.78
CA LYS A 241 6.49 11.49 -4.34
C LYS A 241 6.21 12.51 -5.43
N SER A 242 7.24 12.94 -6.15
CA SER A 242 7.11 13.88 -7.26
C SER A 242 6.40 13.25 -8.45
N TYR A 243 6.66 11.97 -8.77
CA TYR A 243 5.87 11.26 -9.78
C TYR A 243 4.39 11.14 -9.39
N ALA A 244 4.08 10.80 -8.14
CA ALA A 244 2.70 10.75 -7.66
C ALA A 244 1.98 12.11 -7.76
N LYS A 245 2.69 13.21 -7.46
CA LYS A 245 2.15 14.57 -7.64
C LYS A 245 1.98 14.94 -9.11
N LEU A 246 2.93 14.55 -9.97
CA LEU A 246 2.83 14.77 -11.42
C LEU A 246 1.63 14.04 -12.02
N ASP A 247 1.41 12.78 -11.61
CA ASP A 247 0.26 11.98 -12.00
C ASP A 247 -1.04 12.69 -11.56
N TYR A 248 -1.12 13.08 -10.28
CA TYR A 248 -2.28 13.78 -9.73
C TYR A 248 -2.64 15.05 -10.54
N VAL A 249 -1.68 15.97 -10.76
CA VAL A 249 -1.97 17.22 -11.50
C VAL A 249 -2.33 16.97 -12.96
N SER A 250 -1.64 16.03 -13.60
CA SER A 250 -1.85 15.73 -15.03
C SER A 250 -3.21 15.10 -15.26
N ARG A 251 -3.69 14.28 -14.32
CA ARG A 251 -5.06 13.75 -14.32
C ARG A 251 -6.11 14.85 -14.16
N PHE A 252 -5.88 15.85 -13.30
CA PHE A 252 -6.78 17.01 -13.19
C PHE A 252 -6.85 17.83 -14.47
N LEU A 253 -5.74 17.94 -15.19
CA LEU A 253 -5.62 18.62 -16.48
C LEU A 253 -6.06 17.76 -17.67
N CYS A 254 -6.42 16.49 -17.45
CA CYS A 254 -6.64 15.52 -18.54
C CYS A 254 -5.48 15.49 -19.56
N ASP A 255 -4.25 15.69 -19.09
CA ASP A 255 -3.03 15.68 -19.89
C ASP A 255 -2.39 14.29 -19.85
N TRP A 256 -2.97 13.37 -20.62
CA TRP A 256 -2.66 11.95 -20.52
C TRP A 256 -1.25 11.53 -20.93
N PRO A 257 -0.53 12.21 -21.85
CA PRO A 257 0.90 11.95 -22.05
C PRO A 257 1.72 12.09 -20.77
N TRP A 258 1.47 13.15 -19.99
CA TRP A 258 2.13 13.32 -18.70
C TRP A 258 1.63 12.33 -17.63
N VAL A 259 0.35 11.93 -17.67
CA VAL A 259 -0.16 10.85 -16.81
C VAL A 259 0.60 9.55 -17.06
N ALA A 260 0.82 9.18 -18.33
CA ALA A 260 1.56 7.97 -18.69
C ALA A 260 3.00 8.03 -18.17
N GLN A 261 3.72 9.12 -18.45
CA GLN A 261 5.09 9.31 -17.97
C GLN A 261 5.19 9.29 -16.43
N ALA A 262 4.24 9.92 -15.75
CA ALA A 262 4.21 9.95 -14.30
C ALA A 262 3.89 8.59 -13.68
N THR A 263 2.94 7.85 -14.27
CA THR A 263 2.56 6.50 -13.83
C THR A 263 3.73 5.53 -14.02
N ASP A 264 4.40 5.55 -15.18
CA ASP A 264 5.55 4.68 -15.46
C ASP A 264 6.71 4.96 -14.49
N GLY A 265 7.03 6.23 -14.26
CA GLY A 265 8.04 6.63 -13.28
C GLY A 265 7.68 6.19 -11.86
N LEU A 266 6.44 6.41 -11.43
CA LEU A 266 5.97 5.96 -10.11
C LEU A 266 6.06 4.44 -9.98
N GLN A 267 5.59 3.69 -10.97
CA GLN A 267 5.62 2.23 -10.99
C GLN A 267 7.05 1.70 -10.85
N GLN A 268 8.00 2.25 -11.60
CA GLN A 268 9.41 1.89 -11.50
C GLN A 268 9.96 2.13 -10.08
N GLN A 269 9.62 3.26 -9.46
CA GLN A 269 10.05 3.56 -8.10
C GLN A 269 9.42 2.60 -7.07
N LEU A 270 8.12 2.28 -7.22
CA LEU A 270 7.45 1.33 -6.35
C LEU A 270 8.03 -0.09 -6.46
N GLU A 271 8.41 -0.53 -7.66
CA GLU A 271 9.08 -1.82 -7.90
C GLU A 271 10.47 -1.90 -7.24
N GLN A 272 11.15 -0.77 -7.08
CA GLN A 272 12.41 -0.65 -6.34
C GLN A 272 12.21 -0.53 -4.82
N GLY A 273 10.96 -0.55 -4.33
CA GLY A 273 10.63 -0.36 -2.92
C GLY A 273 10.58 1.09 -2.45
N ASN A 274 10.72 2.06 -3.36
CA ASN A 274 10.68 3.50 -3.06
C ASN A 274 9.22 3.97 -2.88
N CYS A 275 8.57 3.55 -1.79
CA CYS A 275 7.18 3.89 -1.49
C CYS A 275 7.01 4.84 -0.30
N ARG A 276 8.10 5.18 0.39
CA ARG A 276 8.07 6.00 1.61
C ARG A 276 7.62 7.43 1.32
N GLY A 277 6.54 7.86 1.97
CA GLY A 277 5.99 9.21 1.84
C GLY A 277 5.18 9.48 0.58
N VAL A 278 4.99 8.48 -0.30
CA VAL A 278 4.04 8.57 -1.42
C VAL A 278 2.62 8.65 -0.86
N GLU A 279 1.84 9.64 -1.30
CA GLU A 279 0.48 9.83 -0.82
C GLU A 279 -0.45 8.72 -1.37
N PRO A 280 -1.11 7.93 -0.51
CA PRO A 280 -1.89 6.76 -0.96
C PRO A 280 -3.04 7.08 -1.92
N PHE A 281 -3.61 8.30 -1.83
CA PHE A 281 -4.68 8.76 -2.72
C PHE A 281 -4.31 8.68 -4.21
N SER A 282 -3.03 8.91 -4.54
CA SER A 282 -2.55 8.93 -5.94
C SER A 282 -2.77 7.61 -6.67
N LEU A 283 -2.74 6.47 -5.96
CA LEU A 283 -2.91 5.15 -6.57
C LEU A 283 -4.38 4.79 -6.85
N LEU A 284 -5.36 5.51 -6.30
CA LEU A 284 -6.77 5.13 -6.42
C LEU A 284 -7.31 5.25 -7.86
N ALA A 285 -6.75 6.16 -8.66
CA ALA A 285 -7.14 6.39 -10.05
C ALA A 285 -6.19 5.74 -11.07
N MET A 286 -5.14 5.06 -10.61
CA MET A 286 -4.12 4.44 -11.45
C MET A 286 -4.59 3.07 -11.94
N GLU A 287 -4.73 2.90 -13.25
CA GLU A 287 -5.29 1.68 -13.89
C GLU A 287 -4.50 0.41 -13.56
N GLN A 288 -3.19 0.55 -13.37
CA GLN A 288 -2.27 -0.56 -13.12
C GLN A 288 -2.10 -0.86 -11.62
N ALA A 289 -2.63 -0.02 -10.73
CA ALA A 289 -2.43 -0.16 -9.29
C ALA A 289 -3.20 -1.37 -8.74
N THR A 290 -2.46 -2.30 -8.15
CA THR A 290 -2.99 -3.48 -7.45
C THR A 290 -3.35 -3.16 -6.00
N LEU A 291 -4.16 -4.02 -5.37
CA LEU A 291 -4.46 -3.91 -3.93
C LEU A 291 -3.18 -4.03 -3.08
N GLU A 292 -2.24 -4.88 -3.50
CA GLU A 292 -0.92 -5.04 -2.90
C GLU A 292 -0.13 -3.73 -2.91
N GLN A 293 -0.09 -3.04 -4.04
CA GLN A 293 0.62 -1.76 -4.16
C GLN A 293 -0.07 -0.66 -3.33
N GLN A 294 -1.41 -0.60 -3.35
CA GLN A 294 -2.15 0.34 -2.49
C GLN A 294 -1.86 0.09 -1.00
N GLN A 295 -1.81 -1.17 -0.58
CA GLN A 295 -1.43 -1.54 0.79
C GLN A 295 0.02 -1.15 1.11
N MET A 296 0.96 -1.41 0.20
CA MET A 296 2.38 -1.09 0.38
C MET A 296 2.60 0.42 0.56
N VAL A 297 2.01 1.23 -0.32
CA VAL A 297 2.10 2.70 -0.25
C VAL A 297 1.43 3.22 1.02
N ALA A 298 0.22 2.75 1.33
CA ALA A 298 -0.48 3.13 2.55
C ALA A 298 0.33 2.77 3.81
N ARG A 299 0.97 1.60 3.84
CA ARG A 299 1.84 1.19 4.94
C ARG A 299 3.04 2.12 5.10
N GLY A 300 3.76 2.42 4.02
CA GLY A 300 4.92 3.31 4.05
C GLY A 300 4.55 4.73 4.50
N PHE A 301 3.41 5.24 4.04
CA PHE A 301 2.89 6.55 4.45
C PHE A 301 2.41 6.55 5.91
N GLY A 302 1.67 5.54 6.33
CA GLY A 302 1.19 5.40 7.70
C GLY A 302 2.30 5.20 8.73
N GLN A 303 3.37 4.48 8.37
CA GLN A 303 4.57 4.36 9.20
C GLN A 303 5.22 5.72 9.46
N LEU A 304 5.44 6.51 8.40
CA LEU A 304 6.03 7.85 8.49
C LEU A 304 5.22 8.77 9.43
N LEU A 305 3.89 8.75 9.34
CA LEU A 305 3.01 9.53 10.22
C LEU A 305 3.14 9.15 11.70
N CYS A 306 3.47 7.89 11.99
CA CYS A 306 3.52 7.35 13.35
C CYS A 306 4.91 7.42 14.00
N GLU A 307 5.99 7.76 13.28
CA GLU A 307 7.35 7.80 13.84
C GLU A 307 7.51 8.82 14.98
N HIS A 308 6.84 9.97 14.86
CA HIS A 308 6.95 11.09 15.81
C HIS A 308 5.60 11.40 16.51
N ALA A 309 4.78 10.37 16.69
CA ALA A 309 3.44 10.46 17.25
C ALA A 309 3.31 9.57 18.50
N PRO A 310 3.73 10.05 19.69
CA PRO A 310 3.55 9.30 20.92
C PRO A 310 2.06 9.06 21.20
N TRP A 311 1.74 7.90 21.75
CA TRP A 311 0.36 7.57 22.11
C TRP A 311 -0.10 8.39 23.30
N ILE A 312 -1.36 8.80 23.29
CA ILE A 312 -2.05 9.24 24.49
C ILE A 312 -2.20 8.03 25.41
N SER A 313 -1.74 8.14 26.66
CA SER A 313 -1.80 7.04 27.60
C SER A 313 -3.24 6.76 28.04
N PRO A 314 -3.59 5.52 28.43
CA PRO A 314 -4.92 5.23 28.98
C PRO A 314 -5.29 6.07 30.20
N GLN A 315 -4.30 6.56 30.95
CA GLN A 315 -4.49 7.44 32.11
C GLN A 315 -4.86 8.87 31.70
N GLN A 316 -4.47 9.29 30.50
CA GLN A 316 -4.81 10.60 29.92
C GLN A 316 -6.16 10.58 29.20
N MET A 317 -6.69 9.40 28.85
CA MET A 317 -8.04 9.27 28.34
C MET A 317 -9.03 9.54 29.48
N GLY A 318 -9.96 10.46 29.26
CA GLY A 318 -11.04 10.71 30.20
C GLY A 318 -11.81 9.42 30.47
N ALA A 319 -12.31 9.25 31.70
CA ALA A 319 -13.11 8.08 32.07
C ALA A 319 -14.38 8.04 31.20
N GLY A 320 -14.34 7.27 30.12
CA GLY A 320 -15.54 6.89 29.38
C GLY A 320 -16.36 6.00 30.31
N ALA A 321 -17.60 6.39 30.60
CA ALA A 321 -18.42 5.66 31.55
C ALA A 321 -18.51 4.17 31.13
N GLU A 322 -18.00 3.26 31.96
CA GLU A 322 -18.12 1.81 31.71
C GLU A 322 -19.59 1.35 31.75
N GLU A 323 -20.42 2.13 32.47
CA GLU A 323 -21.87 2.08 32.59
C GLU A 323 -22.48 3.39 32.05
N GLY A 324 -23.14 3.35 30.90
CA GLY A 324 -23.76 4.54 30.28
C GLY A 324 -23.92 4.44 28.77
N LYS A 325 -24.24 5.57 28.13
CA LYS A 325 -24.34 5.69 26.67
C LYS A 325 -22.97 5.54 26.01
N LEU A 326 -22.91 4.90 24.86
CA LEU A 326 -21.69 4.78 24.07
C LEU A 326 -21.39 6.11 23.37
N ARG A 327 -20.23 6.72 23.63
CA ARG A 327 -19.78 7.97 23.00
C ARG A 327 -19.06 7.66 21.69
N ILE A 328 -19.60 8.19 20.60
CA ILE A 328 -19.07 8.05 19.25
C ILE A 328 -18.57 9.41 18.77
N GLY A 329 -17.33 9.48 18.31
CA GLY A 329 -16.74 10.68 17.73
C GLY A 329 -16.66 10.57 16.21
N TYR A 330 -17.11 11.59 15.49
CA TYR A 330 -16.88 11.73 14.05
C TYR A 330 -15.79 12.77 13.80
N LEU A 331 -14.66 12.36 13.23
CA LEU A 331 -13.52 13.22 12.90
C LEU A 331 -13.55 13.59 11.42
N SER A 332 -13.67 14.88 11.12
CA SER A 332 -13.70 15.32 9.73
C SER A 332 -13.18 16.73 9.49
N ARG A 333 -12.60 16.89 8.31
CA ARG A 333 -12.35 18.18 7.70
C ARG A 333 -13.63 18.84 7.19
N ASP A 334 -14.58 18.02 6.77
CA ASP A 334 -15.59 18.39 5.79
C ASP A 334 -16.94 18.74 6.43
N MET A 335 -16.96 19.11 7.72
CA MET A 335 -18.17 19.50 8.47
C MET A 335 -18.70 20.88 8.06
N HIS A 336 -19.04 21.00 6.78
CA HIS A 336 -19.55 22.16 6.06
C HIS A 336 -20.33 21.65 4.83
N GLU A 337 -20.77 22.54 3.92
CA GLU A 337 -21.43 22.15 2.67
C GLU A 337 -20.48 21.32 1.79
N HIS A 338 -20.54 20.01 1.93
CA HIS A 338 -19.66 19.03 1.31
C HIS A 338 -20.40 17.71 1.06
N PRO A 339 -20.11 16.97 -0.03
CA PRO A 339 -20.79 15.71 -0.34
C PRO A 339 -20.77 14.69 0.79
N CYS A 340 -19.67 14.62 1.56
CA CYS A 340 -19.56 13.76 2.74
C CYS A 340 -20.68 14.03 3.77
N MET A 341 -20.95 15.30 4.08
CA MET A 341 -21.99 15.68 5.04
C MET A 341 -23.39 15.55 4.48
N GLN A 342 -23.57 15.79 3.17
CA GLN A 342 -24.86 15.59 2.50
C GLN A 342 -25.34 14.14 2.60
N LEU A 343 -24.41 13.17 2.55
CA LEU A 343 -24.72 11.75 2.74
C LEU A 343 -24.92 11.39 4.21
N LEU A 344 -24.09 11.94 5.10
CA LEU A 344 -24.02 11.55 6.52
C LEU A 344 -25.08 12.20 7.41
N ILE A 345 -25.57 13.40 7.08
CA ILE A 345 -26.42 14.18 7.98
C ILE A 345 -27.67 13.42 8.46
N GLY A 346 -28.24 12.57 7.60
CA GLY A 346 -29.34 11.70 7.97
C GLY A 346 -28.97 10.72 9.09
N VAL A 347 -27.78 10.11 9.04
CA VAL A 347 -27.30 9.21 10.10
C VAL A 347 -27.13 9.93 11.43
N LEU A 348 -26.56 11.14 11.41
CA LEU A 348 -26.40 11.96 12.62
C LEU A 348 -27.76 12.32 13.24
N ARG A 349 -28.78 12.56 12.41
CA ARG A 349 -30.15 12.83 12.84
C ARG A 349 -30.81 11.61 13.49
N GLU A 350 -30.64 10.43 12.89
CA GLU A 350 -31.36 9.20 13.29
C GLU A 350 -30.72 8.43 14.46
N HIS A 351 -29.51 8.80 14.88
CA HIS A 351 -28.84 8.15 16.01
C HIS A 351 -29.72 8.11 17.27
N ASP A 352 -29.79 6.95 17.92
CA ASP A 352 -30.54 6.74 19.16
C ASP A 352 -29.86 7.46 20.33
N LYS A 353 -30.33 8.67 20.60
CA LYS A 353 -29.83 9.51 21.70
C LYS A 353 -30.04 8.91 23.09
N GLN A 354 -30.80 7.82 23.24
CA GLN A 354 -30.92 7.10 24.52
C GLN A 354 -29.75 6.14 24.76
N GLN A 355 -29.13 5.64 23.69
CA GLN A 355 -28.01 4.69 23.77
C GLN A 355 -26.66 5.29 23.39
N PHE A 356 -26.64 6.37 22.61
CA PHE A 356 -25.41 6.96 22.09
C PHE A 356 -25.30 8.45 22.41
N GLU A 357 -24.07 8.91 22.64
CA GLU A 357 -23.70 10.33 22.63
C GLU A 357 -22.82 10.59 21.42
N ILE A 358 -23.17 11.59 20.60
CA ILE A 358 -22.52 11.81 19.31
C ILE A 358 -21.67 13.07 19.37
N TYR A 359 -20.36 12.93 19.23
CA TYR A 359 -19.38 14.01 19.22
C TYR A 359 -18.94 14.30 17.78
N GLY A 360 -18.79 15.58 17.46
CA GLY A 360 -18.23 16.04 16.19
C GLY A 360 -16.89 16.69 16.44
N TYR A 361 -15.89 16.34 15.63
CA TYR A 361 -14.55 16.90 15.67
C TYR A 361 -14.20 17.49 14.30
N ARG A 362 -14.34 18.80 14.17
CA ARG A 362 -14.02 19.53 12.94
C ARG A 362 -12.60 20.05 13.00
N TYR A 363 -11.76 19.70 12.03
CA TYR A 363 -10.41 20.28 11.92
C TYR A 363 -10.19 21.13 10.65
N GLY A 364 -11.17 21.12 9.73
CA GLY A 364 -11.21 22.05 8.61
C GLY A 364 -11.56 23.47 9.06
N ALA A 365 -11.17 24.46 8.27
CA ALA A 365 -11.49 25.87 8.55
C ALA A 365 -13.02 26.04 8.74
N PRO A 366 -13.47 26.75 9.79
CA PRO A 366 -14.88 26.98 10.02
C PRO A 366 -15.54 27.68 8.83
N ARG A 367 -16.76 27.24 8.48
CA ARG A 367 -17.62 27.89 7.50
C ARG A 367 -19.01 28.09 8.10
N ASP A 368 -19.62 29.22 7.78
CA ASP A 368 -21.01 29.49 8.13
C ASP A 368 -21.89 29.29 6.89
N ASP A 369 -22.27 28.04 6.65
CA ASP A 369 -23.15 27.65 5.55
C ASP A 369 -24.40 26.94 6.10
N ALA A 370 -25.32 26.55 5.21
CA ALA A 370 -26.56 25.90 5.63
C ALA A 370 -26.30 24.55 6.30
N MET A 371 -25.35 23.77 5.80
CA MET A 371 -24.98 22.47 6.34
C MET A 371 -24.33 22.59 7.72
N SER A 372 -23.35 23.48 7.88
CA SER A 372 -22.62 23.64 9.16
C SER A 372 -23.54 24.06 10.30
N ARG A 373 -24.57 24.89 10.02
CA ARG A 373 -25.61 25.27 10.99
C ARG A 373 -26.53 24.10 11.36
N ARG A 374 -26.91 23.25 10.40
CA ARG A 374 -27.74 22.06 10.66
C ARG A 374 -27.01 21.04 11.54
N LEU A 375 -25.71 20.82 11.28
CA LEU A 375 -24.87 19.88 12.01
C LEU A 375 -24.85 20.15 13.53
N LEU A 376 -24.93 21.42 13.97
CA LEU A 376 -24.94 21.80 15.39
C LEU A 376 -26.04 21.09 16.20
N SER A 377 -27.20 20.83 15.59
CA SER A 377 -28.35 20.22 16.26
C SER A 377 -28.27 18.69 16.41
N HIS A 378 -27.31 18.06 15.74
CA HIS A 378 -27.16 16.61 15.68
C HIS A 378 -26.05 16.07 16.58
N PHE A 379 -25.10 16.92 16.98
CA PHE A 379 -24.05 16.55 17.91
C PHE A 379 -24.43 16.88 19.36
N THR A 380 -24.08 15.99 20.28
CA THR A 380 -24.03 16.29 21.72
C THR A 380 -23.04 17.44 21.96
N GLN A 381 -21.87 17.36 21.33
CA GLN A 381 -20.89 18.45 21.27
C GLN A 381 -20.16 18.47 19.93
N LEU A 382 -19.96 19.66 19.37
CA LEU A 382 -19.12 19.88 18.19
C LEU A 382 -17.87 20.67 18.60
N ARG A 383 -16.71 20.04 18.53
CA ARG A 383 -15.40 20.63 18.84
C ARG A 383 -14.75 21.20 17.58
N ASP A 384 -14.21 22.40 17.70
CA ASP A 384 -13.36 23.01 16.68
C ASP A 384 -11.89 22.74 16.99
N LEU A 385 -11.28 21.89 16.19
CA LEU A 385 -9.87 21.48 16.27
C LEU A 385 -8.99 22.21 15.25
N HIS A 386 -9.57 23.06 14.39
CA HIS A 386 -8.83 23.83 13.38
C HIS A 386 -7.62 24.59 13.96
N PRO A 387 -7.73 25.33 15.09
CA PRO A 387 -6.61 26.09 15.63
C PRO A 387 -5.58 25.24 16.38
N LEU A 388 -5.90 23.98 16.66
CA LEU A 388 -5.09 23.09 17.51
C LEU A 388 -4.06 22.33 16.68
N SER A 389 -2.89 22.06 17.25
CA SER A 389 -1.94 21.08 16.72
C SER A 389 -2.52 19.65 16.79
N ASP A 390 -1.90 18.69 16.07
CA ASP A 390 -2.37 17.29 16.09
C ASP A 390 -2.32 16.70 17.51
N GLN A 391 -1.33 17.10 18.31
CA GLN A 391 -1.20 16.71 19.71
C GLN A 391 -2.37 17.25 20.55
N GLN A 392 -2.59 18.57 20.50
CA GLN A 392 -3.67 19.22 21.27
C GLN A 392 -5.05 18.72 20.84
N ALA A 393 -5.25 18.46 19.54
CA ALA A 393 -6.47 17.86 19.02
C ALA A 393 -6.70 16.44 19.57
N ALA A 394 -5.66 15.60 19.59
CA ALA A 394 -5.73 14.26 20.16
C ALA A 394 -6.03 14.29 21.67
N GLU A 395 -5.39 15.21 22.41
CA GLU A 395 -5.64 15.41 23.84
C GLU A 395 -7.08 15.86 24.11
N GLN A 396 -7.61 16.79 23.30
CA GLN A 396 -9.01 17.24 23.42
C GLN A 396 -10.01 16.09 23.20
N ILE A 397 -9.78 15.24 22.19
CA ILE A 397 -10.62 14.06 21.92
C ILE A 397 -10.53 13.06 23.09
N ALA A 398 -9.32 12.82 23.62
CA ALA A 398 -9.11 11.92 24.74
C ALA A 398 -9.81 12.41 26.01
N GLN A 399 -9.79 13.72 26.29
CA GLN A 399 -10.47 14.34 27.43
C GLN A 399 -12.00 14.20 27.36
N ASP A 400 -12.58 14.23 26.16
CA ASP A 400 -14.02 14.01 25.97
C ASP A 400 -14.45 12.55 26.27
N GLY A 401 -13.48 11.63 26.39
CA GLY A 401 -13.74 10.23 26.76
C GLY A 401 -14.51 9.45 25.70
N VAL A 402 -14.32 9.78 24.42
CA VAL A 402 -14.92 9.06 23.28
C VAL A 402 -14.39 7.63 23.22
N GLN A 403 -15.28 6.64 23.16
CA GLN A 403 -14.87 5.23 23.09
C GLN A 403 -14.57 4.77 21.67
N ILE A 404 -15.33 5.24 20.68
CA ILE A 404 -15.12 4.94 19.26
C ILE A 404 -14.95 6.24 18.48
N LEU A 405 -13.77 6.46 17.92
CA LEU A 405 -13.51 7.58 17.02
C LEU A 405 -13.53 7.09 15.56
N ILE A 406 -14.41 7.66 14.76
CA ILE A 406 -14.60 7.34 13.35
C ILE A 406 -14.03 8.48 12.52
N ASP A 407 -12.94 8.21 11.81
CA ASP A 407 -12.42 9.11 10.80
C ASP A 407 -13.20 8.93 9.50
N ILE A 408 -13.81 10.03 9.06
CA ILE A 408 -14.65 10.07 7.85
C ILE A 408 -14.01 10.86 6.71
N THR A 409 -12.69 11.03 6.74
CA THR A 409 -11.93 11.83 5.77
C THR A 409 -10.90 10.98 5.03
N GLY A 410 -10.09 10.23 5.77
CA GLY A 410 -8.97 9.42 5.31
C GLY A 410 -7.91 10.21 4.54
N TYR A 411 -7.07 9.52 3.77
CA TYR A 411 -5.97 10.14 3.00
C TYR A 411 -6.52 10.94 1.83
N THR A 412 -7.03 12.13 2.12
CA THR A 412 -7.53 13.11 1.16
C THR A 412 -6.83 14.45 1.41
N ALA A 413 -7.15 15.48 0.63
CA ALA A 413 -6.42 16.75 0.66
C ALA A 413 -6.42 17.38 2.07
N GLU A 414 -5.21 17.70 2.55
CA GLU A 414 -4.89 18.31 3.86
C GLU A 414 -5.56 17.59 5.05
N SER A 415 -5.58 16.26 4.98
CA SER A 415 -6.02 15.39 6.07
C SER A 415 -5.04 15.39 7.25
N ARG A 416 -5.55 15.11 8.47
CA ARG A 416 -4.78 15.20 9.73
C ARG A 416 -4.67 13.86 10.46
N GLN A 417 -4.16 12.83 9.80
CA GLN A 417 -3.98 11.49 10.38
C GLN A 417 -2.97 11.46 11.54
N GLY A 418 -2.14 12.49 11.71
CA GLY A 418 -1.29 12.62 12.90
C GLY A 418 -2.07 12.72 14.21
N ILE A 419 -3.36 13.10 14.16
CA ILE A 419 -4.30 12.98 15.29
C ILE A 419 -4.55 11.50 15.61
N LEU A 420 -4.88 10.68 14.61
CA LEU A 420 -5.14 9.25 14.79
C LEU A 420 -3.88 8.47 15.19
N ALA A 421 -2.71 8.87 14.70
CA ALA A 421 -1.42 8.27 15.04
C ALA A 421 -1.13 8.29 16.56
N ARG A 422 -1.74 9.24 17.29
CA ARG A 422 -1.65 9.40 18.75
C ARG A 422 -2.68 8.57 19.51
N ARG A 423 -3.58 7.88 18.80
CA ARG A 423 -4.63 7.01 19.34
C ARG A 423 -5.45 7.66 20.46
N PRO A 424 -6.19 8.74 20.18
CA PRO A 424 -6.94 9.49 21.20
C PRO A 424 -8.20 8.79 21.71
N ALA A 425 -8.55 7.62 21.17
CA ALA A 425 -9.69 6.81 21.61
C ALA A 425 -9.30 5.32 21.64
N PRO A 426 -9.95 4.49 22.47
CA PRO A 426 -9.70 3.04 22.53
C PRO A 426 -9.88 2.32 21.19
N VAL A 427 -10.90 2.73 20.42
CA VAL A 427 -11.20 2.18 19.10
C VAL A 427 -11.16 3.29 18.06
N LEU A 428 -10.40 3.05 16.99
CA LEU A 428 -10.33 3.90 15.81
C LEU A 428 -10.95 3.20 14.61
N VAL A 429 -11.75 3.93 13.82
CA VAL A 429 -12.48 3.38 12.68
C VAL A 429 -12.24 4.25 11.44
N ASN A 430 -11.87 3.64 10.33
CA ASN A 430 -11.84 4.25 9.00
C ASN A 430 -13.20 4.03 8.32
N TRP A 431 -13.86 5.11 7.85
CA TRP A 431 -15.12 4.98 7.14
C TRP A 431 -15.33 6.07 6.08
N MET A 432 -15.99 5.73 4.97
CA MET A 432 -16.58 6.64 3.98
C MET A 432 -15.61 7.50 3.15
N GLY A 433 -14.80 8.37 3.77
CA GLY A 433 -14.06 9.44 3.09
C GLY A 433 -12.96 8.97 2.14
N TYR A 434 -12.32 7.84 2.46
CA TYR A 434 -11.22 7.27 1.69
C TYR A 434 -11.48 5.80 1.37
N ALA A 435 -11.53 5.45 0.07
CA ALA A 435 -11.79 4.09 -0.38
C ALA A 435 -10.48 3.27 -0.46
N GLY A 436 -9.85 3.08 0.68
CA GLY A 436 -8.62 2.29 0.81
C GLY A 436 -8.24 2.07 2.26
N THR A 437 -7.19 1.28 2.46
CA THR A 437 -6.59 1.02 3.78
C THR A 437 -5.72 2.20 4.24
N PHE A 438 -5.67 2.47 5.55
CA PHE A 438 -4.62 3.30 6.14
C PHE A 438 -3.25 2.60 6.18
N GLY A 439 -3.20 1.30 5.89
CA GLY A 439 -1.97 0.52 5.72
C GLY A 439 -1.14 0.32 6.99
N TYR A 440 -1.54 0.93 8.11
CA TYR A 440 -0.82 0.84 9.37
C TYR A 440 -1.78 0.72 10.56
N ALA A 441 -1.68 -0.39 11.28
CA ALA A 441 -2.62 -0.79 12.34
C ALA A 441 -2.75 0.23 13.50
N LYS A 442 -1.81 1.17 13.64
CA LYS A 442 -1.91 2.25 14.63
C LYS A 442 -2.98 3.28 14.27
N LEU A 443 -3.29 3.47 12.99
CA LEU A 443 -4.15 4.54 12.49
C LEU A 443 -5.64 4.20 12.52
N ALA A 444 -6.01 2.93 12.38
CA ALA A 444 -7.38 2.46 12.49
C ALA A 444 -7.41 0.98 12.87
N ASP A 445 -8.40 0.60 13.69
CA ASP A 445 -8.63 -0.78 14.12
C ASP A 445 -9.62 -1.51 13.20
N TYR A 446 -10.63 -0.79 12.72
CA TYR A 446 -11.70 -1.29 11.86
C TYR A 446 -11.89 -0.41 10.63
N LEU A 447 -12.34 -1.03 9.54
CA LEU A 447 -12.83 -0.34 8.34
C LEU A 447 -14.30 -0.73 8.14
N LEU A 448 -15.17 0.27 8.13
CA LEU A 448 -16.58 0.08 7.81
C LEU A 448 -16.75 0.05 6.28
N GLY A 449 -17.15 -1.11 5.78
CA GLY A 449 -17.32 -1.40 4.36
C GLY A 449 -18.60 -2.20 4.11
N ASP A 450 -18.65 -2.93 3.00
CA ASP A 450 -19.77 -3.81 2.66
C ASP A 450 -19.28 -5.03 1.86
N PRO A 451 -20.13 -6.06 1.66
CA PRO A 451 -19.73 -7.30 1.00
C PRO A 451 -19.28 -7.12 -0.46
N ILE A 452 -19.68 -6.04 -1.13
CA ILE A 452 -19.38 -5.78 -2.53
C ILE A 452 -18.12 -4.94 -2.66
N ALA A 453 -18.04 -3.81 -1.97
CA ALA A 453 -16.93 -2.86 -2.07
C ALA A 453 -15.66 -3.40 -1.39
N THR A 454 -15.81 -4.09 -0.25
CA THR A 454 -14.72 -4.61 0.57
C THR A 454 -15.00 -6.06 0.98
N PRO A 455 -15.08 -7.02 0.04
CA PRO A 455 -15.36 -8.41 0.38
C PRO A 455 -14.30 -8.96 1.35
N PHE A 456 -14.69 -9.89 2.23
CA PHE A 456 -13.74 -10.45 3.21
C PHE A 456 -12.54 -11.16 2.59
N ALA A 457 -12.66 -11.61 1.33
CA ALA A 457 -11.52 -12.12 0.56
C ALA A 457 -10.36 -11.10 0.45
N HIS A 458 -10.67 -9.80 0.56
CA HIS A 458 -9.68 -8.73 0.50
C HIS A 458 -9.09 -8.37 1.88
N GLN A 459 -9.51 -9.01 2.98
CA GLN A 459 -9.07 -8.69 4.35
C GLN A 459 -7.53 -8.59 4.49
N ARG A 460 -6.78 -9.42 3.75
CA ARG A 460 -5.30 -9.40 3.76
C ARG A 460 -4.67 -8.09 3.28
N TYR A 461 -5.38 -7.29 2.50
CA TYR A 461 -4.91 -6.02 1.95
C TYR A 461 -5.22 -4.82 2.85
N TYR A 462 -6.00 -5.03 3.91
CA TYR A 462 -6.35 -3.98 4.86
C TYR A 462 -5.61 -4.21 6.16
N SER A 463 -4.98 -3.15 6.68
CA SER A 463 -4.47 -3.15 8.06
C SER A 463 -5.59 -3.19 9.09
N GLU A 464 -6.76 -2.70 8.70
CA GLU A 464 -7.97 -2.63 9.50
C GLU A 464 -8.78 -3.94 9.41
N THR A 465 -9.54 -4.22 10.47
CA THR A 465 -10.54 -5.29 10.47
C THR A 465 -11.76 -4.88 9.67
N LEU A 466 -12.15 -5.68 8.67
CA LEU A 466 -13.33 -5.37 7.87
C LEU A 466 -14.62 -5.61 8.67
N VAL A 467 -15.52 -4.64 8.60
CA VAL A 467 -16.87 -4.69 9.16
C VAL A 467 -17.85 -4.37 8.06
N HIS A 468 -18.79 -5.28 7.78
CA HIS A 468 -19.76 -5.11 6.71
C HIS A 468 -21.06 -4.50 7.23
N LEU A 469 -21.42 -3.37 6.63
CA LEU A 469 -22.76 -2.78 6.72
C LEU A 469 -23.72 -3.47 5.75
N LYS A 470 -25.00 -3.48 6.11
CA LYS A 470 -26.09 -3.98 5.27
C LYS A 470 -26.33 -3.04 4.07
N GLY A 471 -26.39 -3.59 2.87
CA GLY A 471 -26.57 -2.81 1.64
C GLY A 471 -25.23 -2.25 1.18
N SER A 472 -25.12 -0.92 1.09
CA SER A 472 -23.86 -0.23 0.77
C SER A 472 -23.18 0.26 2.05
N TYR A 473 -21.87 0.44 2.02
CA TYR A 473 -21.13 1.11 3.10
C TYR A 473 -21.40 2.62 3.16
N LEU A 474 -21.86 3.21 2.06
CA LEU A 474 -22.17 4.64 1.97
C LEU A 474 -23.59 4.91 2.49
N PRO A 475 -23.76 5.85 3.45
CA PRO A 475 -25.07 6.30 3.84
C PRO A 475 -25.67 7.23 2.78
N ASN A 476 -26.98 7.43 2.86
CA ASN A 476 -27.68 8.46 2.12
C ASN A 476 -28.74 9.11 3.01
N ASP A 477 -28.87 10.44 2.94
CA ASP A 477 -30.01 11.14 3.54
C ASP A 477 -31.24 11.04 2.62
N ASN A 478 -32.30 10.43 3.14
CA ASN A 478 -33.58 10.25 2.47
C ASN A 478 -34.44 11.52 2.43
N GLN A 479 -34.01 12.59 3.10
CA GLN A 479 -34.67 13.90 3.11
C GLN A 479 -34.07 14.89 2.09
N ARG A 480 -33.15 14.44 1.22
CA ARG A 480 -32.57 15.30 0.18
C ARG A 480 -33.62 15.78 -0.80
N GLU A 481 -33.79 17.10 -0.87
CA GLU A 481 -34.72 17.73 -1.79
C GLU A 481 -34.17 17.73 -3.23
N ILE A 482 -35.00 17.31 -4.18
CA ILE A 482 -34.71 17.45 -5.61
C ILE A 482 -35.46 18.70 -6.09
N GLY A 483 -34.73 19.70 -6.60
CA GLY A 483 -35.34 20.91 -7.14
C GLY A 483 -36.17 20.64 -8.41
N ALA A 484 -36.93 21.66 -8.84
CA ALA A 484 -37.74 21.57 -10.04
C ALA A 484 -36.87 21.25 -11.27
N LYS A 485 -37.31 20.27 -12.08
CA LYS A 485 -36.59 19.86 -13.28
C LYS A 485 -36.65 20.98 -14.33
N PRO A 486 -35.53 21.62 -14.72
CA PRO A 486 -35.53 22.58 -15.81
C PRO A 486 -35.72 21.87 -17.16
N SER A 487 -35.91 22.63 -18.24
CA SER A 487 -35.77 22.09 -19.60
C SER A 487 -34.29 21.99 -19.99
N ARG A 488 -33.99 21.16 -21.00
CA ARG A 488 -32.62 21.09 -21.57
C ARG A 488 -32.17 22.43 -22.15
N VAL A 489 -33.07 23.12 -22.85
CA VAL A 489 -32.75 24.41 -23.49
C VAL A 489 -32.41 25.49 -22.45
N GLU A 490 -33.18 25.59 -21.35
CA GLU A 490 -32.86 26.50 -20.24
C GLU A 490 -31.51 26.20 -19.59
N ALA A 491 -31.08 24.94 -19.60
CA ALA A 491 -29.78 24.50 -19.09
C ALA A 491 -28.63 24.63 -20.12
N GLY A 492 -28.89 25.19 -21.31
CA GLY A 492 -27.89 25.31 -22.38
C GLY A 492 -27.52 23.97 -23.03
N LEU A 493 -28.43 22.99 -22.98
CA LEU A 493 -28.25 21.64 -23.50
C LEU A 493 -29.07 21.43 -24.78
N PRO A 494 -28.65 20.49 -25.65
CA PRO A 494 -29.40 20.10 -26.84
C PRO A 494 -30.81 19.61 -26.49
N ALA A 495 -31.81 20.05 -27.26
CA ALA A 495 -33.21 19.70 -27.01
C ALA A 495 -33.49 18.19 -27.23
N GLU A 496 -32.81 17.58 -28.19
CA GLU A 496 -32.99 16.18 -28.59
C GLU A 496 -31.67 15.38 -28.52
N GLY A 497 -31.79 14.06 -28.66
CA GLY A 497 -30.66 13.12 -28.61
C GLY A 497 -30.35 12.59 -27.21
N ILE A 498 -29.58 11.51 -27.15
CA ILE A 498 -29.17 10.89 -25.89
C ILE A 498 -28.12 11.77 -25.19
N LEU A 499 -28.38 12.16 -23.94
CA LEU A 499 -27.45 12.88 -23.10
C LEU A 499 -26.80 11.93 -22.09
N PHE A 500 -25.58 11.50 -22.38
CA PHE A 500 -24.72 10.83 -21.42
C PHE A 500 -24.15 11.84 -20.43
N CYS A 501 -24.00 11.47 -19.16
CA CYS A 501 -23.30 12.31 -18.19
C CYS A 501 -22.25 11.54 -17.38
N CYS A 502 -21.23 12.26 -16.92
CA CYS A 502 -20.29 11.80 -15.90
C CYS A 502 -19.89 13.00 -15.05
N PHE A 503 -20.46 13.12 -13.85
CA PHE A 503 -20.23 14.24 -12.93
C PHE A 503 -19.07 14.01 -11.94
N ASN A 504 -18.20 13.04 -12.24
CA ASN A 504 -17.00 12.77 -11.47
C ASN A 504 -15.94 13.85 -11.71
N ASN A 505 -15.02 14.02 -10.74
CA ASN A 505 -13.84 14.86 -10.94
C ASN A 505 -12.97 14.36 -12.11
N SER A 506 -12.32 15.28 -12.83
CA SER A 506 -11.53 14.98 -14.02
C SER A 506 -10.45 13.93 -13.79
N PHE A 507 -9.86 13.89 -12.60
CA PHE A 507 -8.79 12.93 -12.31
C PHE A 507 -9.23 11.45 -12.33
N LYS A 508 -10.55 11.19 -12.31
CA LYS A 508 -11.10 9.83 -12.47
C LYS A 508 -11.30 9.42 -13.93
N ILE A 509 -11.21 10.36 -14.87
CA ILE A 509 -11.42 10.12 -16.30
C ILE A 509 -10.09 9.65 -16.91
N THR A 510 -9.98 8.35 -17.15
CA THR A 510 -8.80 7.76 -17.79
C THR A 510 -8.86 7.88 -19.32
N PRO A 511 -7.71 7.85 -20.02
CA PRO A 511 -7.68 7.81 -21.48
C PRO A 511 -8.52 6.65 -22.04
N ALA A 512 -8.40 5.46 -21.45
CA ALA A 512 -9.15 4.29 -21.88
C ALA A 512 -10.67 4.52 -21.75
N MET A 513 -11.14 5.03 -20.61
CA MET A 513 -12.56 5.26 -20.40
C MET A 513 -13.12 6.32 -21.35
N PHE A 514 -12.41 7.43 -21.55
CA PHE A 514 -12.86 8.48 -22.47
C PHE A 514 -12.89 8.02 -23.92
N ALA A 515 -11.94 7.19 -24.36
CA ALA A 515 -11.96 6.58 -25.68
C ALA A 515 -13.22 5.72 -25.90
N ARG A 516 -13.65 4.97 -24.88
CA ARG A 516 -14.90 4.18 -24.91
C ARG A 516 -16.12 5.07 -24.99
N TRP A 517 -16.15 6.18 -24.24
CA TRP A 517 -17.23 7.17 -24.36
C TRP A 517 -17.28 7.79 -25.76
N CYS A 518 -16.14 8.11 -26.36
CA CYS A 518 -16.08 8.59 -27.75
C CYS A 518 -16.58 7.52 -28.74
N SER A 519 -16.25 6.25 -28.52
CA SER A 519 -16.80 5.12 -29.30
C SER A 519 -18.33 5.07 -29.22
N LEU A 520 -18.90 5.22 -28.03
CA LEU A 520 -20.36 5.29 -27.81
C LEU A 520 -20.98 6.49 -28.52
N LEU A 521 -20.37 7.68 -28.42
CA LEU A 521 -20.85 8.89 -29.10
C LEU A 521 -20.87 8.72 -30.63
N LYS A 522 -19.91 8.01 -31.21
CA LYS A 522 -19.92 7.70 -32.66
C LYS A 522 -21.04 6.74 -33.03
N ARG A 523 -21.26 5.71 -32.22
CA ARG A 523 -22.27 4.67 -32.46
C ARG A 523 -23.70 5.17 -32.25
N VAL A 524 -23.91 6.11 -31.34
CA VAL A 524 -25.21 6.72 -31.06
C VAL A 524 -25.23 8.11 -31.67
N ALA A 525 -25.67 8.21 -32.92
CA ALA A 525 -25.73 9.48 -33.65
C ALA A 525 -26.57 10.53 -32.90
N GLY A 526 -26.11 11.78 -32.89
CA GLY A 526 -26.80 12.88 -32.20
C GLY A 526 -26.74 12.85 -30.67
N SER A 527 -25.94 11.96 -30.06
CA SER A 527 -25.75 11.93 -28.61
C SER A 527 -24.70 12.93 -28.11
N TRP A 528 -24.68 13.20 -26.82
CA TRP A 528 -23.81 14.21 -26.19
C TRP A 528 -23.21 13.67 -24.90
N LEU A 529 -22.02 14.13 -24.53
CA LEU A 529 -21.40 13.83 -23.24
C LEU A 529 -21.35 15.08 -22.38
N TRP A 530 -21.91 15.01 -21.18
CA TRP A 530 -21.99 16.11 -20.24
C TRP A 530 -21.13 15.87 -19.00
N LEU A 531 -20.13 16.71 -18.82
CA LEU A 531 -19.12 16.65 -17.76
C LEU A 531 -19.24 17.89 -16.85
N PRO A 532 -18.70 17.88 -15.62
CA PRO A 532 -18.66 19.08 -14.80
C PRO A 532 -17.67 20.09 -15.39
N GLN A 533 -17.88 21.38 -15.11
CA GLN A 533 -16.89 22.41 -15.44
C GLN A 533 -15.56 22.12 -14.74
N MET A 534 -14.47 22.25 -15.51
CA MET A 534 -13.10 21.96 -15.09
C MET A 534 -12.21 23.18 -15.36
N ALA A 535 -10.91 23.06 -15.06
CA ALA A 535 -9.92 24.01 -15.54
C ALA A 535 -9.99 24.14 -17.07
N GLU A 536 -9.77 25.33 -17.60
CA GLU A 536 -9.87 25.62 -19.04
C GLU A 536 -9.01 24.69 -19.89
N GLN A 537 -7.78 24.44 -19.46
CA GLN A 537 -6.87 23.51 -20.12
C GLN A 537 -7.41 22.07 -20.14
N ALA A 538 -8.06 21.60 -19.06
CA ALA A 538 -8.66 20.26 -19.02
C ALA A 538 -9.83 20.13 -20.00
N MET A 539 -10.69 21.15 -20.06
CA MET A 539 -11.80 21.18 -21.01
C MET A 539 -11.30 21.21 -22.46
N SER A 540 -10.24 21.98 -22.73
CA SER A 540 -9.57 22.02 -24.04
C SER A 540 -8.98 20.66 -24.40
N ASN A 541 -8.23 20.03 -23.48
CA ASN A 541 -7.62 18.72 -23.68
C ASN A 541 -8.68 17.66 -24.01
N LEU A 542 -9.79 17.59 -23.25
CA LEU A 542 -10.87 16.63 -23.51
C LEU A 542 -11.54 16.85 -24.87
N ARG A 543 -11.76 18.11 -25.29
CA ARG A 543 -12.31 18.41 -26.62
C ARG A 543 -11.35 17.98 -27.73
N GLN A 544 -10.05 18.24 -27.57
CA GLN A 544 -9.05 17.81 -28.52
C GLN A 544 -8.97 16.28 -28.60
N GLN A 545 -9.03 15.58 -27.46
CA GLN A 545 -9.07 14.12 -27.41
C GLN A 545 -10.35 13.55 -28.05
N ALA A 546 -11.49 14.25 -27.96
CA ALA A 546 -12.69 13.83 -28.69
C ALA A 546 -12.45 13.86 -30.21
N VAL A 547 -11.81 14.93 -30.69
CA VAL A 547 -11.46 15.09 -32.12
C VAL A 547 -10.49 14.00 -32.59
N THR A 548 -9.46 13.66 -31.80
CA THR A 548 -8.53 12.56 -32.14
C THR A 548 -9.24 11.20 -32.23
N HIS A 549 -10.33 11.01 -31.47
CA HIS A 549 -11.18 9.82 -31.56
C HIS A 549 -12.29 9.91 -32.62
N GLY A 550 -12.35 10.97 -33.42
CA GLY A 550 -13.33 11.16 -34.49
C GLY A 550 -14.71 11.62 -34.01
N VAL A 551 -14.78 12.31 -32.87
CA VAL A 551 -15.98 12.95 -32.33
C VAL A 551 -15.79 14.47 -32.38
N ASP A 552 -16.79 15.19 -32.87
CA ASP A 552 -16.78 16.65 -32.79
C ASP A 552 -16.65 17.10 -31.32
N GLY A 553 -15.62 17.89 -31.01
CA GLY A 553 -15.37 18.41 -29.67
C GLY A 553 -16.52 19.23 -29.10
N GLN A 554 -17.40 19.80 -29.92
CA GLN A 554 -18.62 20.48 -29.47
C GLN A 554 -19.63 19.53 -28.81
N ARG A 555 -19.54 18.22 -29.06
CA ARG A 555 -20.38 17.20 -28.41
C ARG A 555 -20.01 16.93 -26.96
N ILE A 556 -18.91 17.51 -26.49
CA ILE A 556 -18.48 17.48 -25.09
C ILE A 556 -18.90 18.79 -24.41
N LEU A 557 -19.91 18.67 -23.55
CA LEU A 557 -20.55 19.77 -22.84
C LEU A 557 -20.04 19.83 -21.41
N PHE A 558 -19.93 21.05 -20.85
CA PHE A 558 -19.44 21.27 -19.50
C PHE A 558 -20.48 22.02 -18.66
N ALA A 559 -20.93 21.41 -17.57
CA ALA A 559 -21.93 21.96 -16.66
C ALA A 559 -21.30 22.97 -15.70
N PRO A 560 -21.80 24.21 -15.60
CA PRO A 560 -21.28 25.19 -14.64
C PRO A 560 -21.46 24.70 -13.20
N ARG A 561 -20.66 25.25 -12.28
CA ARG A 561 -20.85 24.97 -10.85
C ARG A 561 -22.20 25.52 -10.37
N VAL A 562 -22.90 24.74 -9.55
CA VAL A 562 -24.10 25.16 -8.83
C VAL A 562 -23.82 25.15 -7.33
N GLU A 563 -24.41 26.08 -6.58
CA GLU A 563 -24.12 26.24 -5.16
C GLU A 563 -24.91 25.28 -4.28
N GLN A 564 -26.19 25.05 -4.61
CA GLN A 564 -27.07 24.20 -3.81
C GLN A 564 -27.16 22.78 -4.35
N ASN A 565 -27.13 21.78 -3.45
CA ASN A 565 -27.28 20.37 -3.82
C ASN A 565 -28.63 20.10 -4.53
N ARG A 566 -29.73 20.76 -4.11
CA ARG A 566 -31.05 20.59 -4.75
C ARG A 566 -31.04 20.95 -6.23
N ASP A 567 -30.26 21.96 -6.63
CA ASP A 567 -30.11 22.38 -8.02
C ASP A 567 -29.19 21.42 -8.79
N HIS A 568 -28.18 20.86 -8.12
CA HIS A 568 -27.37 19.79 -8.70
C HIS A 568 -28.24 18.55 -9.00
N LEU A 569 -29.08 18.13 -8.06
CA LEU A 569 -30.01 17.01 -8.25
C LEU A 569 -31.05 17.34 -9.33
N ALA A 570 -31.56 18.58 -9.35
CA ALA A 570 -32.50 19.04 -10.37
C ALA A 570 -31.95 18.88 -11.79
N ARG A 571 -30.71 19.34 -12.03
CA ARG A 571 -30.07 19.25 -13.34
C ARG A 571 -29.71 17.82 -13.75
N LEU A 572 -29.41 16.93 -12.79
CA LEU A 572 -29.09 15.53 -13.11
C LEU A 572 -30.27 14.83 -13.78
N GLN A 573 -31.52 15.22 -13.46
CA GLN A 573 -32.73 14.70 -14.10
C GLN A 573 -32.81 14.93 -15.62
N LEU A 574 -31.96 15.81 -16.17
CA LEU A 574 -31.85 16.07 -17.62
C LEU A 574 -31.08 14.99 -18.37
N ALA A 575 -30.18 14.28 -17.67
CA ALA A 575 -29.38 13.21 -18.25
C ALA A 575 -30.22 11.95 -18.48
N ASP A 576 -29.91 11.25 -19.57
CA ASP A 576 -30.56 9.99 -19.90
C ASP A 576 -29.85 8.82 -19.23
N ILE A 577 -28.52 8.84 -19.26
CA ILE A 577 -27.65 7.75 -18.83
C ILE A 577 -26.41 8.35 -18.19
N ALA A 578 -26.04 7.86 -17.01
CA ALA A 578 -24.75 8.16 -16.41
C ALA A 578 -23.73 7.08 -16.74
N LEU A 579 -22.55 7.52 -17.18
CA LEU A 579 -21.40 6.68 -17.50
C LEU A 579 -20.39 6.81 -16.36
N ASP A 580 -20.22 5.75 -15.56
CA ASP A 580 -19.28 5.81 -14.45
C ASP A 580 -17.82 5.73 -14.91
N SER A 581 -16.91 6.26 -14.10
CA SER A 581 -15.46 6.16 -14.32
C SER A 581 -14.86 4.88 -13.75
N PHE A 582 -13.69 4.50 -14.25
CA PHE A 582 -12.91 3.33 -13.82
C PHE A 582 -11.41 3.64 -13.97
N PRO A 583 -10.51 3.21 -13.05
CA PRO A 583 -10.70 2.31 -11.90
C PRO A 583 -11.27 3.01 -10.67
N TYR A 584 -11.41 4.33 -10.67
CA TYR A 584 -12.02 5.05 -9.57
C TYR A 584 -13.49 5.32 -9.93
N ASN A 585 -14.43 4.58 -9.32
CA ASN A 585 -15.86 4.75 -9.53
C ASN A 585 -16.42 6.03 -8.90
N SER A 586 -17.67 6.33 -9.24
CA SER A 586 -18.47 7.34 -8.53
C SER A 586 -18.78 6.86 -7.10
N HIS A 587 -18.69 7.81 -6.16
CA HIS A 587 -19.04 7.62 -4.75
C HIS A 587 -20.29 8.47 -4.47
N ALA A 588 -20.14 9.63 -3.81
CA ALA A 588 -21.25 10.57 -3.60
C ALA A 588 -21.93 11.01 -4.90
N THR A 589 -21.16 11.23 -5.97
CA THR A 589 -21.71 11.51 -7.31
C THR A 589 -22.65 10.39 -7.79
N GLY A 590 -22.31 9.13 -7.53
CA GLY A 590 -23.14 7.98 -7.89
C GLY A 590 -24.44 7.97 -7.10
N CYS A 591 -24.36 8.24 -5.79
CA CYS A 591 -25.52 8.44 -4.94
C CYS A 591 -26.45 9.54 -5.46
N ASP A 592 -25.91 10.69 -5.91
CA ASP A 592 -26.69 11.81 -6.45
C ASP A 592 -27.37 11.46 -7.79
N ILE A 593 -26.65 10.78 -8.68
CA ILE A 593 -27.16 10.31 -9.98
C ILE A 593 -28.34 9.35 -9.77
N LEU A 594 -28.17 8.37 -8.90
CA LEU A 594 -29.19 7.37 -8.58
C LEU A 594 -30.38 8.01 -7.87
N TRP A 595 -30.11 8.94 -6.93
CA TRP A 595 -31.15 9.72 -6.26
C TRP A 595 -31.93 10.59 -7.24
N ALA A 596 -31.30 11.16 -8.27
CA ALA A 596 -31.99 11.90 -9.33
C ALA A 596 -32.78 10.99 -10.30
N GLY A 597 -32.67 9.67 -10.19
CA GLY A 597 -33.39 8.70 -11.03
C GLY A 597 -32.77 8.50 -12.41
N VAL A 598 -31.45 8.65 -12.51
CA VAL A 598 -30.68 8.43 -13.75
C VAL A 598 -29.98 7.07 -13.68
N PRO A 599 -30.16 6.17 -14.68
CA PRO A 599 -29.45 4.89 -14.74
C PRO A 599 -27.94 5.11 -14.82
N LEU A 600 -27.20 4.49 -13.91
CA LEU A 600 -25.74 4.55 -13.84
C LEU A 600 -25.14 3.24 -14.34
N VAL A 601 -24.31 3.30 -15.39
CA VAL A 601 -23.55 2.14 -15.88
C VAL A 601 -22.22 2.10 -15.15
N ALA A 602 -22.00 1.04 -14.35
CA ALA A 602 -20.78 0.87 -13.56
C ALA A 602 -19.91 -0.27 -14.11
N ARG A 603 -18.59 -0.14 -14.03
CA ARG A 603 -17.64 -1.25 -14.28
C ARG A 603 -16.97 -1.62 -12.97
N MET A 604 -17.21 -2.85 -12.52
CA MET A 604 -16.63 -3.38 -11.28
C MET A 604 -15.20 -3.89 -11.52
N GLY A 605 -14.26 -3.50 -10.67
CA GLY A 605 -12.89 -4.03 -10.65
C GLY A 605 -12.54 -4.75 -9.34
N ASP A 606 -11.25 -4.77 -9.02
CA ASP A 606 -10.71 -5.53 -7.88
C ASP A 606 -10.39 -4.66 -6.66
N THR A 607 -10.17 -3.36 -6.84
CA THR A 607 -9.88 -2.42 -5.74
C THR A 607 -11.15 -1.86 -5.11
N PHE A 608 -11.09 -1.37 -3.86
CA PHE A 608 -12.25 -0.75 -3.19
C PHE A 608 -12.85 0.38 -4.06
N ALA A 609 -12.04 1.37 -4.47
CA ALA A 609 -12.50 2.49 -5.29
C ALA A 609 -13.16 2.05 -6.61
N SER A 610 -12.80 0.88 -7.15
CA SER A 610 -13.35 0.31 -8.39
C SER A 610 -14.61 -0.53 -8.22
N ARG A 611 -15.15 -0.59 -6.99
CA ARG A 611 -16.29 -1.44 -6.62
C ARG A 611 -17.42 -0.66 -5.96
N VAL A 612 -17.22 0.63 -5.69
CA VAL A 612 -18.21 1.45 -4.97
C VAL A 612 -19.52 1.56 -5.74
N SER A 613 -19.49 1.85 -7.04
CA SER A 613 -20.75 1.97 -7.79
C SER A 613 -21.48 0.64 -7.96
N ALA A 614 -20.77 -0.49 -7.99
CA ALA A 614 -21.39 -1.80 -7.91
C ALA A 614 -22.10 -2.02 -6.56
N SER A 615 -21.48 -1.62 -5.44
CA SER A 615 -22.10 -1.64 -4.11
C SER A 615 -23.39 -0.79 -4.06
N LEU A 616 -23.37 0.41 -4.64
CA LEU A 616 -24.57 1.27 -4.73
C LEU A 616 -25.71 0.61 -5.52
N LEU A 617 -25.40 0.00 -6.67
CA LEU A 617 -26.37 -0.65 -7.54
C LEU A 617 -26.95 -1.94 -6.93
N GLU A 618 -26.13 -2.74 -6.24
CA GLU A 618 -26.60 -3.91 -5.49
C GLU A 618 -27.53 -3.50 -4.35
N ALA A 619 -27.20 -2.42 -3.61
CA ALA A 619 -28.05 -1.89 -2.55
C ALA A 619 -29.38 -1.30 -3.05
N LEU A 620 -29.48 -1.01 -4.36
CA LEU A 620 -30.71 -0.62 -5.05
C LEU A 620 -31.45 -1.78 -5.73
N GLU A 621 -30.89 -2.99 -5.69
CA GLU A 621 -31.39 -4.17 -6.40
C GLU A 621 -31.41 -3.96 -7.94
N LEU A 622 -30.35 -3.35 -8.47
CA LEU A 622 -30.14 -3.13 -9.91
C LEU A 622 -28.82 -3.73 -10.43
N PRO A 623 -28.55 -5.03 -10.20
CA PRO A 623 -27.30 -5.67 -10.64
C PRO A 623 -27.15 -5.71 -12.17
N GLU A 624 -28.23 -5.54 -12.93
CA GLU A 624 -28.19 -5.46 -14.40
C GLU A 624 -27.44 -4.24 -14.93
N LEU A 625 -27.20 -3.23 -14.08
CA LEU A 625 -26.43 -2.03 -14.42
C LEU A 625 -24.93 -2.16 -14.11
N ILE A 626 -24.47 -3.35 -13.68
CA ILE A 626 -23.09 -3.64 -13.30
C ILE A 626 -22.40 -4.45 -14.40
N ALA A 627 -21.38 -3.86 -15.02
CA ALA A 627 -20.50 -4.54 -15.96
C ALA A 627 -19.27 -5.13 -15.25
N ARG A 628 -18.86 -6.34 -15.67
CA ARG A 628 -17.66 -7.04 -15.16
C ARG A 628 -16.49 -7.06 -16.16
N SER A 629 -16.70 -6.48 -17.33
CA SER A 629 -15.66 -6.26 -18.34
C SER A 629 -15.96 -4.97 -19.07
N ASP A 630 -14.97 -4.45 -19.78
CA ASP A 630 -15.15 -3.20 -20.50
C ASP A 630 -16.11 -3.36 -21.70
N GLU A 631 -16.11 -4.52 -22.35
CA GLU A 631 -17.06 -4.84 -23.43
C GLU A 631 -18.49 -4.93 -22.90
N ALA A 632 -18.67 -5.47 -21.69
CA ALA A 632 -19.98 -5.50 -21.03
C ALA A 632 -20.46 -4.09 -20.70
N TYR A 633 -19.56 -3.21 -20.25
CA TYR A 633 -19.85 -1.81 -19.99
C TYR A 633 -20.34 -1.09 -21.24
N GLU A 634 -19.62 -1.23 -22.37
CA GLU A 634 -20.02 -0.61 -23.64
C GLU A 634 -21.34 -1.18 -24.17
N ARG A 635 -21.55 -2.50 -24.10
CA ARG A 635 -22.81 -3.11 -24.54
C ARG A 635 -23.99 -2.61 -23.71
N LEU A 636 -23.83 -2.48 -22.40
CA LEU A 636 -24.87 -2.00 -21.49
C LEU A 636 -25.19 -0.52 -21.75
N ALA A 637 -24.16 0.33 -21.85
CA ALA A 637 -24.34 1.74 -22.18
C ALA A 637 -25.01 1.94 -23.56
N TYR A 638 -24.59 1.17 -24.56
CA TYR A 638 -25.19 1.19 -25.88
C TYR A 638 -26.66 0.75 -25.84
N ARG A 639 -26.97 -0.35 -25.13
CA ARG A 639 -28.36 -0.82 -24.99
C ARG A 639 -29.24 0.26 -24.35
N LEU A 640 -28.81 0.87 -23.24
CA LEU A 640 -29.57 1.95 -22.61
C LEU A 640 -29.80 3.14 -23.56
N ALA A 641 -28.85 3.42 -24.46
CA ALA A 641 -28.98 4.50 -25.41
C ALA A 641 -29.97 4.19 -26.55
N THR A 642 -29.97 2.95 -27.07
CA THR A 642 -30.74 2.58 -28.26
C THR A 642 -32.09 1.91 -27.96
N ASP A 643 -32.24 1.27 -26.80
CA ASP A 643 -33.47 0.60 -26.36
C ASP A 643 -34.21 1.52 -25.38
N GLU A 644 -35.13 2.33 -25.91
CA GLU A 644 -35.91 3.28 -25.13
C GLU A 644 -36.78 2.59 -24.08
N ALA A 645 -37.39 1.45 -24.41
CA ALA A 645 -38.22 0.70 -23.47
C ALA A 645 -37.39 0.20 -22.27
N TYR A 646 -36.19 -0.33 -22.52
CA TYR A 646 -35.28 -0.75 -21.47
C TYR A 646 -34.80 0.44 -20.61
N ARG A 647 -34.42 1.56 -21.24
CA ARG A 647 -34.04 2.78 -20.51
C ARG A 647 -35.18 3.29 -19.63
N HIS A 648 -36.40 3.34 -20.17
CA HIS A 648 -37.57 3.77 -19.42
C HIS A 648 -37.87 2.84 -18.23
N ALA A 649 -37.78 1.52 -18.45
CA ALA A 649 -37.95 0.53 -17.39
C ALA A 649 -36.93 0.73 -16.25
N MET A 650 -35.66 0.98 -16.56
CA MET A 650 -34.63 1.25 -15.54
C MET A 650 -34.92 2.53 -14.76
N ARG A 651 -35.38 3.60 -15.43
CA ARG A 651 -35.78 4.84 -14.76
C ARG A 651 -36.98 4.63 -13.82
N GLN A 652 -37.99 3.89 -14.27
CA GLN A 652 -39.14 3.54 -13.43
C GLN A 652 -38.72 2.74 -12.20
N LYS A 653 -37.85 1.73 -12.36
CA LYS A 653 -37.30 0.97 -11.23
C LYS A 653 -36.59 1.88 -10.23
N LEU A 654 -35.75 2.81 -10.68
CA LEU A 654 -35.06 3.76 -9.80
C LEU A 654 -36.04 4.62 -8.99
N VAL A 655 -37.11 5.12 -9.62
CA VAL A 655 -38.15 5.91 -8.92
C VAL A 655 -38.84 5.08 -7.84
N LEU A 656 -39.21 3.83 -8.14
CA LEU A 656 -39.87 2.92 -7.18
C LEU A 656 -38.93 2.52 -6.04
N LYS A 657 -37.68 2.18 -6.37
CA LYS A 657 -36.66 1.75 -5.41
C LYS A 657 -36.16 2.90 -4.53
N ARG A 658 -36.28 4.16 -4.97
CA ARG A 658 -35.94 5.34 -4.15
C ARG A 658 -36.61 5.32 -2.77
N GLN A 659 -37.83 4.79 -2.68
CA GLN A 659 -38.63 4.78 -1.44
C GLN A 659 -38.47 3.51 -0.60
N SER A 660 -37.94 2.42 -1.17
CA SER A 660 -38.02 1.08 -0.57
C SER A 660 -36.69 0.35 -0.45
N ALA A 661 -35.68 0.73 -1.25
CA ALA A 661 -34.39 0.05 -1.27
C ALA A 661 -33.49 0.48 -0.11
N ALA A 662 -32.63 -0.45 0.31
CA ALA A 662 -31.71 -0.25 1.43
C ALA A 662 -30.76 0.94 1.24
N LEU A 663 -30.38 1.29 0.00
CA LEU A 663 -29.48 2.41 -0.26
C LEU A 663 -30.00 3.75 0.30
N PHE A 664 -31.32 3.95 0.31
CA PHE A 664 -31.95 5.20 0.75
C PHE A 664 -32.78 5.04 2.04
N ASP A 665 -32.65 3.92 2.74
CA ASP A 665 -33.24 3.73 4.07
C ASP A 665 -32.30 4.26 5.16
N THR A 666 -32.31 5.58 5.38
CA THR A 666 -31.45 6.24 6.38
C THR A 666 -31.66 5.68 7.79
N VAL A 667 -32.91 5.37 8.17
CA VAL A 667 -33.23 4.89 9.52
C VAL A 667 -32.69 3.48 9.70
N GLY A 668 -33.00 2.56 8.77
CA GLY A 668 -32.52 1.19 8.81
C GLY A 668 -30.99 1.10 8.72
N PHE A 669 -30.36 1.94 7.90
CA PHE A 669 -28.91 2.09 7.84
C PHE A 669 -28.34 2.48 9.21
N THR A 670 -28.91 3.50 9.86
CA THR A 670 -28.40 4.02 11.14
C THR A 670 -28.54 3.00 12.25
N ARG A 671 -29.69 2.31 12.34
CA ARG A 671 -29.89 1.22 13.31
C ARG A 671 -28.90 0.09 13.09
N HIS A 672 -28.57 -0.23 11.85
CA HIS A 672 -27.58 -1.25 11.56
C HIS A 672 -26.14 -0.79 11.88
N LEU A 673 -25.79 0.46 11.57
CA LEU A 673 -24.51 1.04 11.96
C LEU A 673 -24.33 0.97 13.48
N GLU A 674 -25.35 1.36 14.24
CA GLU A 674 -25.36 1.29 15.71
C GLU A 674 -25.10 -0.12 16.23
N GLN A 675 -25.75 -1.13 15.64
CA GLN A 675 -25.51 -2.54 15.98
C GLN A 675 -24.05 -2.93 15.73
N GLN A 676 -23.45 -2.49 14.62
CA GLN A 676 -22.05 -2.80 14.31
C GLN A 676 -21.09 -2.07 15.26
N LEU A 677 -21.36 -0.80 15.61
CA LEU A 677 -20.59 -0.05 16.60
C LEU A 677 -20.66 -0.69 17.99
N GLN A 678 -21.83 -1.20 18.39
CA GLN A 678 -21.98 -1.97 19.63
C GLN A 678 -21.18 -3.28 19.59
N ARG A 679 -21.18 -4.02 18.48
CA ARG A 679 -20.38 -5.24 18.32
C ARG A 679 -18.87 -4.96 18.37
N ILE A 680 -18.43 -3.88 17.73
CA ILE A 680 -17.06 -3.38 17.81
C ILE A 680 -16.69 -3.11 19.28
N TRP A 681 -17.55 -2.40 20.01
CA TRP A 681 -17.32 -2.10 21.43
C TRP A 681 -17.29 -3.37 22.30
N GLN A 682 -18.15 -4.35 22.02
CA GLN A 682 -18.15 -5.64 22.71
C GLN A 682 -16.88 -6.46 22.43
N GLN A 683 -16.35 -6.43 21.22
CA GLN A 683 -15.04 -7.06 20.91
C GLN A 683 -13.92 -6.36 21.67
N GLN A 684 -13.91 -5.02 21.70
CA GLN A 684 -12.93 -4.24 22.45
C GLN A 684 -12.95 -4.59 23.94
N LYS A 685 -14.13 -4.70 24.56
CA LYS A 685 -14.28 -5.12 25.96
C LYS A 685 -13.77 -6.54 26.23
N ARG A 686 -13.85 -7.43 25.25
CA ARG A 686 -13.33 -8.82 25.32
C ARG A 686 -11.84 -8.93 24.98
N GLY A 687 -11.21 -7.86 24.48
CA GLY A 687 -9.84 -7.92 23.94
C GLY A 687 -9.73 -8.74 22.64
N GLU A 688 -10.85 -8.89 21.92
CA GLU A 688 -10.95 -9.63 20.67
C GLU A 688 -10.91 -8.68 19.47
N ARG A 689 -10.51 -9.21 18.30
CA ARG A 689 -10.58 -8.47 17.03
C ARG A 689 -10.71 -9.43 15.87
N HIS A 690 -11.89 -9.48 15.25
CA HIS A 690 -12.14 -10.30 14.08
C HIS A 690 -13.24 -9.68 13.20
N PRO A 691 -13.34 -10.07 11.91
CA PRO A 691 -14.27 -9.44 10.99
C PRO A 691 -15.72 -9.63 11.42
N ILE A 692 -16.54 -8.63 11.12
CA ILE A 692 -17.95 -8.61 11.51
C ILE A 692 -18.79 -8.50 10.24
N GLY A 693 -19.62 -9.51 9.99
CA GLY A 693 -20.53 -9.56 8.86
C GLY A 693 -21.83 -8.80 9.12
N VAL A 694 -22.68 -8.76 8.09
CA VAL A 694 -24.00 -8.12 8.18
C VAL A 694 -24.86 -8.76 9.28
N SER A 695 -24.99 -10.08 9.30
CA SER A 695 -25.85 -10.79 10.26
C SER A 695 -25.19 -11.11 11.61
N GLY A 696 -23.87 -10.99 11.75
CA GLY A 696 -23.16 -11.33 12.99
C GLY A 696 -21.65 -11.52 12.81
N GLU A 697 -21.00 -12.07 13.84
CA GLU A 697 -19.57 -12.36 13.81
C GLU A 697 -19.23 -13.41 12.74
N VAL A 698 -18.16 -13.17 11.98
CA VAL A 698 -17.65 -14.15 11.01
C VAL A 698 -16.47 -14.87 11.65
N ARG A 699 -16.69 -16.10 12.13
CA ARG A 699 -15.61 -16.96 12.63
C ARG A 699 -14.87 -17.60 11.46
N GLY A 700 -13.53 -17.60 11.51
CA GLY A 700 -12.68 -18.25 10.51
C GLY A 700 -12.03 -17.31 9.48
N VAL A 701 -12.17 -15.99 9.61
CA VAL A 701 -11.38 -15.00 8.87
C VAL A 701 -10.44 -14.32 9.86
N ALA A 702 -9.18 -14.73 9.89
CA ALA A 702 -8.21 -14.15 10.83
C ALA A 702 -7.90 -12.69 10.45
N VAL A 703 -8.03 -11.79 11.43
CA VAL A 703 -7.44 -10.45 11.38
C VAL A 703 -6.07 -10.57 12.03
N SER A 704 -5.01 -10.14 11.33
CA SER A 704 -3.71 -9.93 11.95
C SER A 704 -3.79 -8.71 12.87
N SER A 705 -4.08 -8.90 14.15
CA SER A 705 -3.87 -7.84 15.15
C SER A 705 -2.37 -7.70 15.41
N VAL A 706 -1.80 -6.59 14.96
CA VAL A 706 -0.40 -6.25 15.27
C VAL A 706 -0.34 -5.75 16.71
N LYS A 707 -0.09 -6.65 17.67
CA LYS A 707 0.60 -6.26 18.91
C LYS A 707 2.07 -6.04 18.56
N ALA A 708 2.64 -4.93 19.02
CA ALA A 708 4.05 -4.64 18.85
C ALA A 708 4.90 -5.57 19.74
N SER A 709 5.24 -6.75 19.22
CA SER A 709 6.51 -7.45 19.46
C SER A 709 6.64 -8.69 18.56
N THR A 710 7.74 -8.74 17.81
CA THR A 710 8.35 -9.91 17.13
C THR A 710 7.48 -10.77 16.19
N VAL A 711 7.61 -10.46 14.89
CA VAL A 711 7.50 -11.33 13.69
C VAL A 711 7.01 -12.77 13.91
N GLN A 712 5.74 -13.05 13.56
CA GLN A 712 5.29 -14.38 13.07
C GLN A 712 4.22 -14.26 11.96
N ASN A 713 4.26 -15.23 11.05
CA ASN A 713 3.87 -15.20 9.62
C ASN A 713 2.38 -15.61 9.41
N PRO A 714 1.63 -15.04 8.44
CA PRO A 714 0.19 -15.25 8.30
C PRO A 714 -0.15 -16.34 7.26
N HIS A 715 -0.51 -17.53 7.74
CA HIS A 715 -1.21 -18.55 6.94
C HIS A 715 -2.34 -19.17 7.75
N ALA A 716 -3.45 -18.45 7.93
CA ALA A 716 -4.67 -19.05 8.49
C ALA A 716 -5.94 -18.29 8.04
N ALA A 717 -6.43 -18.62 6.84
CA ALA A 717 -7.86 -18.73 6.50
C ALA A 717 -8.02 -19.08 5.02
N ILE A 718 -7.61 -20.30 4.65
CA ILE A 718 -8.06 -21.01 3.44
C ILE A 718 -8.90 -22.17 3.97
N SER A 719 -10.15 -22.26 3.51
CA SER A 719 -11.07 -23.42 3.57
C SER A 719 -11.18 -24.20 4.89
N THR A 720 -12.41 -24.38 5.39
CA THR A 720 -12.78 -25.15 6.59
C THR A 720 -12.55 -26.67 6.48
N GLN A 721 -11.57 -27.15 5.73
CA GLN A 721 -11.15 -28.56 5.73
C GLN A 721 -9.74 -28.72 6.32
N PRO A 722 -9.52 -29.71 7.21
CA PRO A 722 -8.23 -29.93 7.82
C PRO A 722 -7.19 -30.27 6.76
N THR A 723 -6.12 -29.47 6.69
CA THR A 723 -4.95 -29.77 5.87
C THR A 723 -4.12 -30.82 6.60
N VAL A 724 -3.78 -31.95 5.97
CA VAL A 724 -2.78 -32.89 6.53
C VAL A 724 -1.49 -32.83 5.72
N ARG A 725 -0.38 -32.73 6.44
CA ARG A 725 0.98 -32.59 5.91
C ARG A 725 1.80 -33.81 6.34
N VAL A 726 2.54 -34.40 5.40
CA VAL A 726 3.38 -35.59 5.64
C VAL A 726 4.82 -35.13 5.92
N LEU A 727 5.40 -35.51 7.06
CA LEU A 727 6.83 -35.33 7.32
C LEU A 727 7.62 -36.48 6.72
N HIS A 728 8.68 -36.17 5.99
CA HIS A 728 9.62 -37.21 5.59
C HIS A 728 10.73 -37.26 6.63
N SER A 729 10.62 -38.25 7.51
CA SER A 729 11.76 -38.66 8.28
C SER A 729 12.71 -39.48 7.41
N MET A 730 13.89 -38.89 7.22
CA MET A 730 15.13 -39.43 6.66
C MET A 730 15.08 -40.72 5.80
N ALA A 731 14.77 -40.56 4.51
CA ALA A 731 15.43 -41.32 3.44
C ALA A 731 15.13 -40.71 2.06
N ARG A 732 16.11 -40.82 1.16
CA ARG A 732 15.97 -40.67 -0.30
C ARG A 732 14.58 -41.12 -0.76
N SER A 733 13.79 -40.18 -1.26
CA SER A 733 12.54 -40.41 -2.03
C SER A 733 11.40 -41.20 -1.36
N GLY A 734 11.16 -41.04 -0.05
CA GLY A 734 9.94 -41.59 0.60
C GLY A 734 8.61 -41.08 0.00
N CYS A 735 8.54 -39.82 -0.46
CA CYS A 735 7.36 -39.26 -1.11
C CYS A 735 6.92 -40.06 -2.35
N THR A 736 7.90 -40.59 -3.08
CA THR A 736 7.67 -41.39 -4.29
C THR A 736 6.94 -42.68 -3.96
N LEU A 737 7.28 -43.35 -2.85
CA LEU A 737 6.64 -44.60 -2.46
C LEU A 737 5.20 -44.39 -1.98
N ILE A 738 4.95 -43.38 -1.14
CA ILE A 738 3.59 -43.00 -0.73
C ILE A 738 2.76 -42.59 -1.96
N SER A 739 3.34 -41.82 -2.88
CA SER A 739 2.67 -41.42 -4.13
C SER A 739 2.33 -42.64 -5.00
N LYS A 740 3.20 -43.65 -5.08
CA LYS A 740 2.91 -44.91 -5.80
C LYS A 740 1.72 -45.64 -5.16
N CYS A 741 1.68 -45.74 -3.84
CA CYS A 741 0.57 -46.37 -3.14
C CYS A 741 -0.74 -45.62 -3.39
N LEU A 742 -0.76 -44.28 -3.25
CA LEU A 742 -1.93 -43.45 -3.55
C LEU A 742 -2.37 -43.54 -5.01
N ALA A 743 -1.43 -43.47 -5.95
CA ALA A 743 -1.70 -43.58 -7.40
C ALA A 743 -2.25 -44.95 -7.79
N SER A 744 -1.95 -45.99 -7.01
CA SER A 744 -2.44 -47.34 -7.26
C SER A 744 -3.82 -47.64 -6.69
N MET A 745 -4.46 -46.67 -6.05
CA MET A 745 -5.86 -46.75 -5.61
C MET A 745 -6.79 -46.49 -6.79
N GLU A 746 -7.82 -47.30 -6.97
CA GLU A 746 -8.61 -47.36 -8.21
C GLU A 746 -9.29 -46.04 -8.56
N LYS A 747 -9.69 -45.28 -7.54
CA LYS A 747 -10.42 -44.02 -7.66
C LYS A 747 -9.52 -42.78 -7.50
N VAL A 748 -8.20 -42.93 -7.54
CA VAL A 748 -7.24 -41.82 -7.41
C VAL A 748 -6.43 -41.67 -8.69
N VAL A 749 -6.43 -40.46 -9.26
CA VAL A 749 -5.61 -40.09 -10.42
C VAL A 749 -4.52 -39.16 -9.92
N LEU A 750 -3.30 -39.65 -9.83
CA LEU A 750 -2.13 -38.87 -9.41
C LEU A 750 -1.32 -38.43 -10.64
N LEU A 751 -1.15 -37.12 -10.82
CA LEU A 751 -0.19 -36.55 -11.78
C LEU A 751 1.05 -36.09 -11.03
N SER A 752 2.22 -36.53 -11.48
CA SER A 752 3.51 -36.26 -10.82
C SER A 752 4.41 -35.43 -11.70
N GLU A 753 5.28 -34.62 -11.09
CA GLU A 753 6.27 -33.82 -11.81
C GLU A 753 5.65 -32.85 -12.83
N VAL A 754 4.40 -32.41 -12.57
CA VAL A 754 3.76 -31.36 -13.36
C VAL A 754 4.54 -30.05 -13.15
N ASN A 755 4.73 -29.22 -14.19
CA ASN A 755 5.41 -27.91 -14.13
C ASN A 755 4.85 -26.96 -15.22
N PRO A 756 4.52 -25.68 -14.92
CA PRO A 756 3.90 -24.77 -15.90
C PRO A 756 4.88 -24.30 -16.98
N ARG A 757 6.19 -24.41 -16.75
CA ARG A 757 7.27 -24.03 -17.69
C ARG A 757 7.70 -25.16 -18.64
N HIS A 758 6.89 -26.23 -18.73
CA HIS A 758 7.13 -27.46 -19.49
C HIS A 758 8.25 -28.36 -18.97
N CYS A 759 7.90 -29.61 -18.64
CA CYS A 759 8.83 -30.74 -18.67
C CYS A 759 8.59 -31.47 -20.00
N ALA A 760 9.51 -31.33 -20.96
CA ALA A 760 9.36 -31.85 -22.34
C ALA A 760 9.13 -33.37 -22.44
N LYS A 761 9.25 -34.10 -21.32
CA LYS A 761 9.19 -35.57 -21.27
C LYS A 761 7.86 -36.16 -20.78
N TYR A 762 6.99 -35.40 -20.09
CA TYR A 762 5.73 -35.92 -19.50
C TYR A 762 4.63 -34.84 -19.36
N GLY A 763 3.85 -34.58 -20.41
CA GLY A 763 2.73 -33.63 -20.39
C GLY A 763 1.57 -34.06 -19.49
N VAL A 764 0.78 -33.10 -18.98
CA VAL A 764 -0.34 -33.32 -18.03
C VAL A 764 -1.35 -34.36 -18.55
N ILE A 765 -1.77 -34.22 -19.81
CA ILE A 765 -2.73 -35.14 -20.45
C ILE A 765 -2.09 -36.50 -20.75
N ASP A 766 -0.81 -36.51 -21.15
CA ASP A 766 -0.08 -37.74 -21.44
C ASP A 766 0.07 -38.62 -20.19
N GLN A 767 0.32 -38.01 -19.01
CA GLN A 767 0.34 -38.72 -17.74
C GLN A 767 -1.02 -39.31 -17.39
N ALA A 768 -2.10 -38.55 -17.55
CA ALA A 768 -3.45 -39.04 -17.30
C ALA A 768 -3.83 -40.19 -18.25
N TYR A 769 -3.40 -40.13 -19.51
CA TYR A 769 -3.59 -41.18 -20.49
C TYR A 769 -2.78 -42.43 -20.16
N HIS A 770 -1.45 -42.31 -20.09
CA HIS A 770 -0.56 -43.46 -19.96
C HIS A 770 -0.60 -44.13 -18.59
N PHE A 771 -0.85 -43.37 -17.51
CA PHE A 771 -0.79 -43.91 -16.15
C PHE A 771 -2.15 -44.35 -15.62
N HIS A 772 -3.22 -43.65 -16.00
CA HIS A 772 -4.54 -43.84 -15.42
C HIS A 772 -5.59 -44.30 -16.44
N GLY A 773 -5.20 -44.45 -17.71
CA GLY A 773 -6.10 -44.84 -18.80
C GLY A 773 -7.26 -43.87 -18.99
N LEU A 774 -7.06 -42.60 -18.62
CA LEU A 774 -8.16 -41.65 -18.45
C LEU A 774 -8.76 -41.20 -19.80
N PHE A 775 -7.98 -41.31 -20.87
CA PHE A 775 -8.35 -41.03 -22.26
C PHE A 775 -8.17 -42.29 -23.12
N SER A 776 -8.93 -42.43 -24.20
CA SER A 776 -8.75 -43.49 -25.19
C SER A 776 -7.71 -43.11 -26.25
N ALA A 777 -7.14 -44.11 -26.93
CA ALA A 777 -6.18 -43.86 -28.02
C ALA A 777 -6.78 -42.99 -29.15
N HIS A 778 -8.09 -43.12 -29.41
CA HIS A 778 -8.79 -42.32 -30.40
C HIS A 778 -8.91 -40.84 -29.98
N GLU A 779 -9.21 -40.57 -28.70
CA GLU A 779 -9.26 -39.20 -28.17
C GLU A 779 -7.88 -38.53 -28.19
N MET A 780 -6.83 -39.28 -27.84
CA MET A 780 -5.46 -38.78 -27.93
C MET A 780 -5.07 -38.40 -29.37
N GLN A 781 -5.49 -39.20 -30.36
CA GLN A 781 -5.27 -38.87 -31.78
C GLN A 781 -6.02 -37.62 -32.23
N GLN A 782 -7.23 -37.40 -31.72
CA GLN A 782 -8.02 -36.19 -32.03
C GLN A 782 -7.46 -34.92 -31.39
N MET A 783 -6.87 -35.03 -30.19
CA MET A 783 -6.26 -33.89 -29.48
C MET A 783 -4.94 -33.42 -30.12
N GLY A 784 -4.27 -34.29 -30.89
CA GLY A 784 -3.02 -33.95 -31.57
C GLY A 784 -1.87 -33.76 -30.58
N ASP A 785 -1.11 -32.67 -30.76
CA ASP A 785 0.03 -32.33 -29.88
C ASP A 785 -0.47 -31.74 -28.55
N THR A 786 -0.65 -32.60 -27.56
CA THR A 786 -1.14 -32.27 -26.21
C THR A 786 -0.23 -31.29 -25.47
N GLN A 787 1.04 -31.14 -25.86
CA GLN A 787 1.98 -30.19 -25.25
C GLN A 787 1.68 -28.73 -25.63
N ARG A 788 0.88 -28.50 -26.69
CA ARG A 788 0.43 -27.15 -27.08
C ARG A 788 -0.77 -26.65 -26.29
N ILE A 789 -1.44 -27.53 -25.54
CA ILE A 789 -2.56 -27.14 -24.69
C ILE A 789 -2.00 -26.38 -23.50
N PRO A 790 -2.48 -25.14 -23.22
CA PRO A 790 -2.03 -24.39 -22.07
C PRO A 790 -2.16 -25.21 -20.78
N PHE A 791 -1.13 -25.16 -19.93
CA PHE A 791 -0.99 -26.03 -18.76
C PHE A 791 -2.25 -26.07 -17.86
N VAL A 792 -2.83 -24.90 -17.58
CA VAL A 792 -4.06 -24.77 -16.79
C VAL A 792 -5.22 -25.52 -17.43
N ASP A 793 -5.38 -25.39 -18.74
CA ASP A 793 -6.49 -25.99 -19.48
C ASP A 793 -6.31 -27.51 -19.59
N ALA A 794 -5.08 -27.98 -19.75
CA ALA A 794 -4.75 -29.40 -19.70
C ALA A 794 -5.15 -30.02 -18.34
N VAL A 795 -4.86 -29.34 -17.22
CA VAL A 795 -5.24 -29.83 -15.89
C VAL A 795 -6.76 -29.83 -15.70
N LYS A 796 -7.46 -28.78 -16.15
CA LYS A 796 -8.94 -28.72 -16.10
C LYS A 796 -9.59 -29.84 -16.91
N GLN A 797 -9.03 -30.20 -18.07
CA GLN A 797 -9.53 -31.30 -18.88
C GLN A 797 -9.38 -32.65 -18.17
N VAL A 798 -8.22 -32.89 -17.54
CA VAL A 798 -8.00 -34.08 -16.72
C VAL A 798 -8.98 -34.11 -15.55
N GLU A 799 -9.15 -33.00 -14.84
CA GLU A 799 -10.10 -32.91 -13.71
C GLU A 799 -11.54 -33.21 -14.15
N ALA A 800 -11.99 -32.60 -15.25
CA ALA A 800 -13.33 -32.84 -15.80
C ALA A 800 -13.54 -34.32 -16.14
N ARG A 801 -12.52 -34.98 -16.71
CA ARG A 801 -12.59 -36.41 -17.02
C ARG A 801 -12.56 -37.29 -15.77
N CYS A 802 -11.78 -36.93 -14.75
CA CYS A 802 -11.82 -37.59 -13.44
C CYS A 802 -13.24 -37.54 -12.85
N ARG A 803 -13.92 -36.39 -12.91
CA ARG A 803 -15.30 -36.26 -12.43
C ARG A 803 -16.28 -37.15 -13.20
N GLN A 804 -16.13 -37.27 -14.53
CA GLN A 804 -16.96 -38.15 -15.36
C GLN A 804 -16.79 -39.64 -15.02
N GLN A 805 -15.61 -40.04 -14.57
CA GLN A 805 -15.28 -41.43 -14.18
C GLN A 805 -15.32 -41.66 -12.66
N GLU A 806 -15.88 -40.74 -11.88
CA GLU A 806 -15.94 -40.79 -10.42
C GLU A 806 -14.57 -40.97 -9.71
N LYS A 807 -13.50 -40.43 -10.30
CA LYS A 807 -12.14 -40.42 -9.75
C LYS A 807 -11.78 -39.09 -9.11
N ARG A 808 -10.81 -39.10 -8.19
CA ARG A 808 -10.24 -37.90 -7.54
C ARG A 808 -8.87 -37.59 -8.12
N LEU A 809 -8.69 -36.36 -8.60
CA LEU A 809 -7.41 -35.86 -9.10
C LEU A 809 -6.53 -35.43 -7.92
N LEU A 810 -5.27 -35.87 -7.90
CA LEU A 810 -4.21 -35.46 -6.99
C LEU A 810 -3.03 -34.96 -7.82
N LEU A 811 -2.54 -33.76 -7.54
CA LEU A 811 -1.42 -33.15 -8.27
C LEU A 811 -0.18 -33.09 -7.38
N ARG A 812 0.96 -33.51 -7.92
CA ARG A 812 2.27 -33.47 -7.29
C ARG A 812 3.25 -32.70 -8.19
N ASP A 813 3.76 -31.57 -7.69
CA ASP A 813 4.70 -30.66 -8.37
C ASP A 813 6.13 -31.24 -8.47
N TRP A 814 6.86 -30.89 -9.54
CA TRP A 814 8.28 -31.16 -9.77
C TRP A 814 9.24 -30.34 -8.92
N SER A 815 8.79 -29.20 -8.36
CA SER A 815 9.67 -28.22 -7.72
C SER A 815 10.56 -28.82 -6.63
N HIS A 816 10.19 -29.92 -5.96
CA HIS A 816 11.01 -30.55 -4.90
C HIS A 816 11.51 -29.55 -3.82
N ILE A 817 10.87 -28.38 -3.80
CA ILE A 817 11.13 -27.13 -3.11
C ILE A 817 9.75 -26.83 -2.55
N ASP A 818 9.37 -27.65 -1.57
CA ASP A 818 8.13 -27.48 -0.83
C ASP A 818 8.32 -26.30 0.13
N PHE A 819 8.06 -25.07 -0.32
CA PHE A 819 8.22 -23.88 0.53
C PHE A 819 6.94 -23.04 0.56
N ILE A 820 6.20 -23.15 1.67
CA ILE A 820 5.43 -22.02 2.18
C ILE A 820 6.32 -21.35 3.24
N GLY A 821 7.09 -20.36 2.78
CA GLY A 821 7.99 -19.54 3.56
C GLY A 821 8.84 -18.70 2.61
N THR A 822 8.82 -17.38 2.79
CA THR A 822 9.63 -16.38 2.08
C THR A 822 11.10 -16.79 1.99
N PRO A 823 11.83 -16.31 0.96
CA PRO A 823 12.93 -17.03 0.34
C PRO A 823 14.13 -17.23 1.26
N TYR A 824 14.80 -18.35 1.06
CA TYR A 824 16.23 -18.39 1.23
C TYR A 824 16.90 -17.56 0.15
N VAL A 825 17.84 -16.73 0.60
CA VAL A 825 18.56 -15.70 -0.15
C VAL A 825 17.63 -14.60 -0.67
N GLU A 826 18.04 -13.33 -0.48
CA GLU A 826 17.28 -12.12 -0.84
C GLU A 826 16.90 -12.02 -2.34
N ASN A 827 17.38 -12.93 -3.19
CA ASN A 827 16.99 -13.05 -4.59
C ASN A 827 17.22 -14.48 -5.15
N PRO A 828 16.23 -15.38 -5.16
CA PRO A 828 16.28 -16.55 -6.04
C PRO A 828 15.71 -16.19 -7.42
N LEU A 829 16.51 -16.41 -8.46
CA LEU A 829 16.15 -16.17 -9.88
C LEU A 829 15.03 -17.09 -10.43
N PHE A 830 14.43 -17.95 -9.60
CA PHE A 830 13.41 -18.90 -10.02
C PHE A 830 12.25 -18.93 -9.01
N SER A 831 11.16 -18.22 -9.32
CA SER A 831 9.84 -18.46 -8.72
C SER A 831 8.88 -18.93 -9.82
N LEU A 832 8.45 -20.17 -9.73
CA LEU A 832 7.15 -20.58 -10.26
C LEU A 832 6.60 -21.67 -9.39
N ASN A 833 5.67 -21.27 -8.54
CA ASN A 833 4.87 -22.18 -7.76
C ASN A 833 3.64 -22.56 -8.60
N ILE A 834 3.47 -23.85 -8.88
CA ILE A 834 2.27 -24.38 -9.54
C ILE A 834 1.01 -23.95 -8.82
N MET A 835 1.06 -23.85 -7.48
CA MET A 835 -0.05 -23.33 -6.69
C MET A 835 -0.38 -21.90 -7.08
N GLN A 836 0.58 -20.99 -7.22
CA GLN A 836 0.26 -19.61 -7.64
C GLN A 836 -0.39 -19.56 -9.04
N SER A 837 0.00 -20.47 -9.94
CA SER A 837 -0.52 -20.54 -11.30
C SER A 837 -1.88 -21.28 -11.42
N LEU A 838 -2.17 -22.22 -10.51
CA LEU A 838 -3.36 -23.09 -10.56
C LEU A 838 -4.38 -22.83 -9.44
N THR A 839 -4.03 -22.15 -8.35
CA THR A 839 -4.91 -21.86 -7.20
C THR A 839 -6.20 -21.12 -7.58
N PRO A 840 -6.20 -20.19 -8.55
CA PRO A 840 -7.46 -19.60 -9.04
C PRO A 840 -8.38 -20.61 -9.75
N HIS A 841 -7.88 -21.81 -10.06
CA HIS A 841 -8.50 -22.75 -11.00
C HIS A 841 -8.71 -24.17 -10.46
N LEU A 842 -8.07 -24.56 -9.35
CA LEU A 842 -8.20 -25.87 -8.72
C LEU A 842 -8.45 -25.70 -7.23
N TYR A 843 -9.73 -25.79 -6.85
CA TYR A 843 -10.16 -25.71 -5.46
C TYR A 843 -9.89 -27.04 -4.75
N GLY A 844 -9.22 -27.00 -3.60
CA GLY A 844 -9.34 -28.04 -2.56
C GLY A 844 -8.28 -29.15 -2.50
N ILE A 845 -7.05 -28.95 -2.99
CA ILE A 845 -5.95 -29.91 -2.77
C ILE A 845 -4.80 -29.19 -2.06
N ASN A 846 -4.57 -29.54 -0.78
CA ASN A 846 -3.49 -28.98 0.04
C ASN A 846 -2.64 -30.11 0.62
N THR A 847 -1.60 -30.52 -0.08
CA THR A 847 -0.50 -31.35 0.47
C THR A 847 0.81 -30.56 0.44
N VAL A 848 1.61 -30.68 1.51
CA VAL A 848 2.98 -30.15 1.58
C VAL A 848 3.85 -31.27 2.15
N SER A 849 4.98 -31.56 1.50
CA SER A 849 6.01 -32.46 2.03
C SER A 849 7.14 -31.66 2.68
N VAL A 850 7.73 -32.20 3.74
CA VAL A 850 8.93 -31.63 4.40
C VAL A 850 10.07 -32.62 4.28
N ARG A 851 11.21 -32.23 3.68
CA ARG A 851 12.40 -33.08 3.59
C ARG A 851 13.24 -33.01 4.87
N HIS A 852 14.26 -33.85 4.96
CA HIS A 852 15.30 -33.71 5.98
C HIS A 852 16.32 -32.63 5.54
N PRO A 853 16.81 -31.75 6.44
CA PRO A 853 17.67 -30.63 6.05
C PRO A 853 18.92 -31.03 5.26
N LEU A 854 19.56 -32.15 5.60
CA LEU A 854 20.70 -32.68 4.86
C LEU A 854 20.34 -33.10 3.43
N ASP A 855 19.20 -33.77 3.24
CA ASP A 855 18.74 -34.21 1.92
C ASP A 855 18.31 -33.01 1.07
N GLN A 856 17.71 -32.00 1.70
CA GLN A 856 17.39 -30.74 1.05
C GLN A 856 18.68 -30.04 0.60
N TRP A 857 19.66 -29.88 1.49
CA TRP A 857 20.95 -29.28 1.16
C TRP A 857 21.65 -29.96 -0.02
N LEU A 858 21.74 -31.29 0.02
CA LEU A 858 22.37 -32.07 -1.06
C LEU A 858 21.62 -31.97 -2.39
N SER A 859 20.30 -31.79 -2.35
CA SER A 859 19.47 -31.57 -3.54
C SER A 859 19.67 -30.16 -4.09
N THR A 860 19.65 -29.15 -3.21
CA THR A 860 19.85 -27.74 -3.53
C THR A 860 21.20 -27.47 -4.18
N ARG A 861 22.29 -28.12 -3.72
CA ARG A 861 23.62 -27.97 -4.33
C ARG A 861 23.72 -28.46 -5.78
N ARG A 862 22.77 -29.28 -6.25
CA ARG A 862 22.72 -29.72 -7.65
C ARG A 862 22.11 -28.67 -8.58
N LEU A 863 21.37 -27.71 -8.03
CA LEU A 863 20.81 -26.59 -8.78
C LEU A 863 21.92 -25.57 -9.02
N LEU A 864 22.19 -25.25 -10.30
CA LEU A 864 23.33 -24.42 -10.72
C LEU A 864 23.35 -23.05 -10.03
N ASP A 865 22.18 -22.45 -9.81
CA ASP A 865 22.02 -21.10 -9.25
C ASP A 865 22.21 -21.02 -7.74
N LEU A 866 22.05 -22.15 -7.02
CA LEU A 866 22.13 -22.19 -5.56
C LEU A 866 23.51 -22.65 -5.06
N LYS A 867 24.46 -22.87 -5.97
CA LYS A 867 25.85 -23.23 -5.63
C LYS A 867 26.60 -22.15 -4.85
N GLN A 868 26.10 -20.91 -4.87
CA GLN A 868 26.72 -19.76 -4.18
C GLN A 868 26.25 -19.60 -2.72
N VAL A 869 25.23 -20.34 -2.29
CA VAL A 869 24.67 -20.23 -0.93
C VAL A 869 25.58 -20.95 0.07
N LYS A 870 25.96 -20.27 1.15
CA LYS A 870 26.75 -20.87 2.24
C LYS A 870 25.87 -21.77 3.10
N LEU A 871 26.47 -22.84 3.65
CA LEU A 871 25.75 -23.82 4.46
C LEU A 871 25.04 -23.18 5.66
N ASP A 872 25.69 -22.27 6.39
CA ASP A 872 25.09 -21.62 7.57
C ASP A 872 23.86 -20.79 7.22
N GLN A 873 23.90 -20.06 6.10
CA GLN A 873 22.75 -19.28 5.61
C GLN A 873 21.58 -20.19 5.21
N PHE A 874 21.89 -21.36 4.63
CA PHE A 874 20.90 -22.37 4.30
C PHE A 874 20.34 -23.06 5.55
N LEU A 875 21.09 -23.22 6.62
CA LEU A 875 20.59 -23.84 7.84
C LEU A 875 19.74 -22.86 8.66
N HIS A 876 20.11 -21.59 8.66
CA HIS A 876 19.37 -20.54 9.34
C HIS A 876 17.95 -20.38 8.84
N GLY A 877 17.76 -20.25 7.53
CA GLY A 877 16.40 -20.24 6.99
C GLY A 877 15.69 -21.60 7.14
N TYR A 878 16.43 -22.70 7.37
CA TYR A 878 15.82 -24.05 7.46
C TYR A 878 15.19 -24.21 8.81
N ARG A 879 15.88 -23.69 9.82
CA ARG A 879 15.36 -23.54 11.16
C ARG A 879 14.08 -22.74 11.14
N ARG A 880 14.07 -21.59 10.47
CA ARG A 880 12.86 -20.77 10.37
C ARG A 880 11.70 -21.52 9.70
N PHE A 881 12.00 -22.33 8.68
CA PHE A 881 11.03 -23.20 8.06
C PHE A 881 10.53 -24.31 9.00
N ALA A 882 11.43 -24.99 9.72
CA ALA A 882 11.10 -26.03 10.68
C ALA A 882 10.20 -25.49 11.81
N GLU A 883 10.41 -24.26 12.27
CA GLU A 883 9.57 -23.56 13.25
C GLU A 883 8.13 -23.40 12.77
N LEU A 884 7.97 -23.05 11.49
CA LEU A 884 6.65 -22.91 10.86
C LEU A 884 6.00 -24.27 10.60
N ALA A 885 6.80 -25.28 10.24
CA ALA A 885 6.32 -26.63 9.98
C ALA A 885 5.84 -27.34 11.26
N ALA A 886 6.56 -27.17 12.38
CA ALA A 886 6.24 -27.78 13.66
C ALA A 886 4.85 -27.36 14.21
N GLN A 887 4.40 -26.15 13.88
CA GLN A 887 3.11 -25.62 14.34
C GLN A 887 1.89 -26.32 13.72
N VAL A 888 2.07 -27.14 12.68
CA VAL A 888 0.96 -27.66 11.85
C VAL A 888 0.79 -29.19 11.94
N GLY A 889 1.64 -29.89 12.71
CA GLY A 889 1.60 -31.35 12.88
C GLY A 889 2.02 -32.12 11.62
N PHE A 890 2.58 -33.32 11.81
CA PHE A 890 3.22 -34.05 10.72
C PHE A 890 3.28 -35.57 10.97
N ILE A 891 3.39 -36.36 9.90
CA ILE A 891 3.44 -37.83 9.97
C ILE A 891 4.77 -38.35 9.42
N HIS A 892 5.51 -39.18 10.16
CA HIS A 892 6.82 -39.70 9.75
C HIS A 892 6.74 -40.82 8.71
N TYR A 893 7.70 -40.86 7.78
CA TYR A 893 7.84 -41.92 6.78
C TYR A 893 8.08 -43.31 7.41
N GLU A 894 8.75 -43.36 8.56
CA GLU A 894 9.03 -44.60 9.29
C GLU A 894 7.73 -45.20 9.83
N ALA A 895 6.77 -44.37 10.24
CA ALA A 895 5.43 -44.81 10.59
C ALA A 895 4.72 -45.45 9.39
N PHE A 896 4.96 -44.94 8.16
CA PHE A 896 4.41 -45.52 6.93
C PHE A 896 5.02 -46.88 6.63
N THR A 897 6.32 -47.06 6.86
CA THR A 897 6.95 -48.36 6.67
C THR A 897 6.60 -49.37 7.76
N ALA A 898 6.16 -48.91 8.94
CA ALA A 898 5.72 -49.77 10.03
C ALA A 898 4.27 -50.26 9.85
N ASP A 899 3.35 -49.35 9.52
CA ASP A 899 1.95 -49.65 9.21
C ASP A 899 1.46 -48.80 8.02
N PRO A 900 1.68 -49.27 6.79
CA PRO A 900 1.29 -48.55 5.58
C PRO A 900 -0.21 -48.28 5.49
N ASP A 901 -1.05 -49.22 5.96
CA ASP A 901 -2.51 -49.12 5.86
C ASP A 901 -3.06 -48.04 6.78
N ALA A 902 -2.65 -48.04 8.05
CA ALA A 902 -3.11 -47.04 9.01
C ALA A 902 -2.76 -45.62 8.55
N LEU A 903 -1.52 -45.43 8.06
CA LEU A 903 -1.07 -44.11 7.61
C LEU A 903 -1.75 -43.67 6.32
N LEU A 904 -1.92 -44.55 5.35
CA LEU A 904 -2.63 -44.22 4.11
C LEU A 904 -4.12 -43.98 4.34
N GLN A 905 -4.76 -44.68 5.28
CA GLN A 905 -6.13 -44.36 5.71
C GLN A 905 -6.22 -42.97 6.32
N GLN A 906 -5.28 -42.61 7.20
CA GLN A 906 -5.19 -41.27 7.78
C GLN A 906 -5.01 -40.21 6.69
N LEU A 907 -4.11 -40.45 5.72
CA LEU A 907 -3.90 -39.52 4.60
C LEU A 907 -5.10 -39.42 3.68
N CYS A 908 -5.72 -40.54 3.32
CA CYS A 908 -6.91 -40.54 2.49
C CYS A 908 -8.07 -39.80 3.17
N GLY A 909 -8.31 -40.04 4.46
CA GLY A 909 -9.33 -39.33 5.23
C GLY A 909 -9.08 -37.82 5.25
N ALA A 910 -7.83 -37.41 5.38
CA ALA A 910 -7.48 -36.00 5.40
C ALA A 910 -7.51 -35.30 4.03
N LEU A 911 -7.15 -36.03 2.97
CA LEU A 911 -7.16 -35.52 1.60
C LEU A 911 -8.50 -35.73 0.91
N ASN A 912 -9.49 -36.26 1.63
CA ASN A 912 -10.78 -36.65 1.08
C ASN A 912 -10.65 -37.56 -0.15
N LEU A 913 -9.66 -38.46 -0.11
CA LEU A 913 -9.42 -39.49 -1.11
C LEU A 913 -10.10 -40.79 -0.66
N PRO A 914 -10.66 -41.57 -1.59
CA PRO A 914 -11.14 -42.90 -1.29
C PRO A 914 -9.95 -43.82 -0.98
N PHE A 915 -9.91 -44.36 0.23
CA PHE A 915 -8.94 -45.39 0.58
C PHE A 915 -9.34 -46.73 -0.07
N ASP A 916 -8.37 -47.39 -0.69
CA ASP A 916 -8.54 -48.66 -1.39
C ASP A 916 -7.41 -49.60 -1.00
N SER A 917 -7.70 -50.61 -0.19
CA SER A 917 -6.72 -51.57 0.34
C SER A 917 -6.07 -52.45 -0.74
N SER A 918 -6.64 -52.52 -1.96
CA SER A 918 -6.04 -53.27 -3.07
C SER A 918 -4.75 -52.63 -3.60
N TYR A 919 -4.42 -51.41 -3.15
CA TYR A 919 -3.14 -50.75 -3.46
C TYR A 919 -1.93 -51.65 -3.17
N GLN A 920 -2.00 -52.50 -2.15
CA GLN A 920 -0.93 -53.43 -1.75
C GLN A 920 -0.53 -54.39 -2.88
N GLN A 921 -1.45 -54.74 -3.77
CA GLN A 921 -1.21 -55.63 -4.91
C GLN A 921 -0.76 -54.88 -6.17
N ARG A 922 -1.02 -53.56 -6.24
CA ARG A 922 -0.87 -52.76 -7.46
C ARG A 922 0.27 -51.74 -7.41
N TRP A 923 0.70 -51.29 -6.23
CA TRP A 923 1.65 -50.17 -6.08
C TRP A 923 2.99 -50.37 -6.80
N GLN A 924 3.44 -51.63 -6.97
CA GLN A 924 4.68 -51.96 -7.69
C GLN A 924 4.58 -51.74 -9.20
N HIS A 925 3.37 -51.79 -9.77
CA HIS A 925 3.15 -51.59 -11.20
C HIS A 925 3.27 -50.11 -11.62
N TYR A 926 3.33 -49.19 -10.65
CA TYR A 926 3.38 -47.74 -10.87
C TYR A 926 4.81 -47.17 -10.88
N ASP A 927 5.83 -47.99 -11.14
CA ASP A 927 7.24 -47.56 -11.22
C ASP A 927 7.53 -46.49 -12.29
N ALA A 928 6.70 -46.42 -13.33
CA ALA A 928 6.83 -45.44 -14.41
C ALA A 928 6.47 -44.00 -14.01
N LEU A 929 5.80 -43.80 -12.86
CA LEU A 929 5.17 -42.52 -12.50
C LEU A 929 6.14 -41.48 -11.88
N THR A 930 7.35 -41.89 -11.49
CA THR A 930 8.26 -41.05 -10.68
C THR A 930 9.71 -41.00 -11.17
N GLY A 931 9.94 -41.33 -12.46
CA GLY A 931 11.27 -41.18 -13.07
C GLY A 931 12.38 -42.11 -12.55
N ASP A 932 12.07 -43.03 -11.62
CA ASP A 932 13.02 -44.03 -11.10
C ASP A 932 13.20 -45.16 -12.13
N VAL A 933 13.96 -44.87 -13.18
CA VAL A 933 14.37 -45.88 -14.16
C VAL A 933 15.45 -46.75 -13.52
N LYS A 934 15.07 -47.98 -13.15
CA LYS A 934 15.88 -49.12 -12.67
C LYS A 934 16.00 -49.28 -11.14
N SER A 935 15.05 -49.98 -10.55
CA SER A 935 15.30 -50.79 -9.35
C SER A 935 14.27 -51.91 -9.26
N THR A 936 14.55 -53.02 -9.95
CA THR A 936 13.92 -54.33 -9.69
C THR A 936 14.17 -54.74 -8.24
N ARG A 937 13.18 -54.54 -7.37
CA ARG A 937 13.11 -55.20 -6.05
C ARG A 937 11.78 -55.95 -5.98
N GLY A 938 11.81 -57.22 -6.41
CA GLY A 938 10.68 -58.14 -6.33
C GLY A 938 10.43 -58.63 -4.90
N GLY A 939 9.95 -57.75 -4.02
CA GLY A 939 9.46 -58.13 -2.70
C GLY A 939 8.08 -57.53 -2.47
N GLN A 940 7.10 -58.31 -2.02
CA GLN A 940 5.71 -57.85 -1.78
C GLN A 940 5.59 -56.84 -0.62
N ALA A 941 6.63 -56.67 0.22
CA ALA A 941 6.60 -55.83 1.41
C ALA A 941 7.14 -54.40 1.15
N ILE A 942 6.46 -53.39 1.71
CA ILE A 942 6.93 -52.01 1.79
C ILE A 942 8.05 -51.94 2.84
N THR A 943 9.28 -51.63 2.42
CA THR A 943 10.46 -51.59 3.33
C THR A 943 11.16 -50.24 3.30
N PRO A 944 11.80 -49.80 4.40
CA PRO A 944 12.62 -48.58 4.42
C PRO A 944 13.73 -48.57 3.36
N LEU A 945 13.99 -47.40 2.77
CA LEU A 945 15.06 -47.23 1.79
C LEU A 945 16.42 -47.07 2.48
N ARG A 946 17.45 -47.77 1.96
CA ARG A 946 18.81 -47.73 2.53
C ARG A 946 19.45 -46.35 2.30
N ARG A 947 19.91 -45.69 3.37
CA ARG A 947 20.55 -44.36 3.34
C ARG A 947 21.87 -44.40 2.57
N ARG A 948 22.20 -43.33 1.84
CA ARG A 948 23.54 -43.15 1.24
C ARG A 948 24.51 -42.61 2.29
N ALA A 949 25.77 -43.04 2.25
CA ALA A 949 26.81 -42.46 3.08
C ALA A 949 27.02 -40.97 2.72
N VAL A 950 27.18 -40.13 3.73
CA VAL A 950 27.40 -38.68 3.62
C VAL A 950 28.87 -38.41 3.97
N GLU A 951 29.49 -37.43 3.31
CA GLU A 951 30.87 -37.06 3.60
C GLU A 951 31.04 -36.66 5.08
N PRO A 952 32.01 -37.25 5.81
CA PRO A 952 32.17 -37.01 7.24
C PRO A 952 32.34 -35.52 7.60
N ALA A 953 33.03 -34.75 6.76
CA ALA A 953 33.24 -33.32 6.97
C ALA A 953 31.95 -32.50 6.89
N LEU A 954 31.07 -32.82 5.93
CA LEU A 954 29.77 -32.16 5.80
C LEU A 954 28.86 -32.51 6.99
N LEU A 955 28.86 -33.79 7.39
CA LEU A 955 28.07 -34.22 8.54
C LEU A 955 28.57 -33.56 9.84
N ALA A 956 29.88 -33.44 10.02
CA ALA A 956 30.47 -32.72 11.15
C ALA A 956 30.08 -31.23 11.14
N ALA A 957 30.13 -30.56 9.99
CA ALA A 957 29.74 -29.16 9.84
C ALA A 957 28.24 -28.93 10.16
N LEU A 958 27.36 -29.83 9.72
CA LEU A 958 25.95 -29.80 10.05
C LEU A 958 25.71 -29.99 11.55
N ARG A 959 26.30 -31.02 12.15
CA ARG A 959 26.16 -31.31 13.59
C ARG A 959 26.74 -30.20 14.48
N ALA A 960 27.77 -29.50 14.02
CA ALA A 960 28.33 -28.35 14.73
C ALA A 960 27.48 -27.09 14.62
N ASN A 961 26.53 -27.03 13.68
CA ASN A 961 25.66 -25.88 13.47
C ASN A 961 24.39 -25.98 14.35
N ALA A 962 24.17 -24.97 15.19
CA ALA A 962 23.06 -24.95 16.14
C ALA A 962 21.68 -24.94 15.46
N ASP A 963 21.53 -24.24 14.34
CA ASP A 963 20.27 -24.17 13.60
C ASP A 963 19.89 -25.51 12.99
N TYR A 964 20.87 -26.33 12.57
CA TYR A 964 20.62 -27.69 12.09
C TYR A 964 20.07 -28.59 13.19
N MET A 965 20.73 -28.65 14.35
CA MET A 965 20.32 -29.51 15.47
C MET A 965 18.93 -29.12 15.99
N ALA A 966 18.72 -27.82 16.16
CA ALA A 966 17.45 -27.29 16.59
C ALA A 966 16.34 -27.57 15.53
N SER A 967 16.67 -27.52 14.23
CA SER A 967 15.71 -27.91 13.18
C SER A 967 15.27 -29.36 13.30
N LEU A 968 16.16 -30.28 13.65
CA LEU A 968 15.81 -31.70 13.83
C LEU A 968 14.89 -31.90 15.04
N GLU A 969 15.17 -31.24 16.16
CA GLU A 969 14.32 -31.29 17.34
C GLU A 969 12.88 -30.83 17.04
N LEU A 970 12.72 -29.71 16.32
CA LEU A 970 11.40 -29.21 15.90
C LEU A 970 10.65 -30.16 14.96
N LEU A 971 11.38 -30.95 14.20
CA LEU A 971 10.85 -31.93 13.26
C LEU A 971 10.62 -33.30 13.93
N GLY A 972 10.74 -33.38 15.27
CA GLY A 972 10.36 -34.55 16.05
C GLY A 972 11.37 -35.70 16.01
N TYR A 973 12.63 -35.45 15.64
CA TYR A 973 13.69 -36.46 15.74
C TYR A 973 14.16 -36.60 17.20
N SER A 974 14.29 -37.82 17.71
CA SER A 974 14.78 -38.07 19.07
C SER A 974 16.27 -37.79 19.22
N ASP A 975 16.73 -37.55 20.46
CA ASP A 975 18.14 -37.32 20.77
C ASP A 975 19.07 -38.46 20.29
N GLU A 976 18.61 -39.71 20.30
CA GLU A 976 19.38 -40.85 19.78
C GLU A 976 19.45 -40.84 18.25
N GLU A 977 18.36 -40.49 17.56
CA GLU A 977 18.30 -40.36 16.09
C GLU A 977 19.08 -39.16 15.56
N VAL A 978 19.18 -38.09 16.37
CA VAL A 978 19.95 -36.88 16.06
C VAL A 978 21.46 -37.13 16.25
N LYS A 979 21.84 -37.99 17.21
CA LYS A 979 23.24 -38.37 17.48
C LYS A 979 23.77 -39.46 16.54
N GLY A 980 22.92 -40.39 16.11
CA GLY A 980 23.21 -41.44 15.12
C GLY A 980 23.45 -40.88 13.73
#